data_AF-A0A067SY01-F1
#
_entry.id   AF-A0A067SY01-F1
#
_cell.length_a   1.000
_cell.length_b   1.000
_cell.length_c   1.000
_cell.angle_alpha   90.00
_cell.angle_beta   90.00
_cell.angle_gamma   90.00
#
_symmetry.space_group_name_H-M   'P 1'
#
loop_
_entity.id
_entity.type
_entity.pdbx_description
1 polymer ?
#
loop_
_entity_poly.entity_id
_entity_poly.type
_entity_poly.pdbx_seq_one_letter_code
_entity_poly.pdbx_strand_id
1 'polypeptide(L)'
;MDTSGGDPMDLDPAPAPAPSVSGPNIGTLSRQPRASSVPLNHPNYTVGYVYSSEMMSHFSPHGHPEQPARIQRIWLTLVDDQLTKRMKWIPIREVRRDEALLVHGEDHWNKVVSLQYMTDQQRANNEEYYEQMSLYVVPGTTRAALLSCGGVIESCLAVARDELKKSFAIVRPPGHHAEPDEHMGFCFFNNVAVAAKVVQQRTRLKKIMILDWDVHHGNGTQRAFNEDETVLYISLHRYDNGTFYPCGHFGSMTSCGEGPGLGFSVNIPWPEKGMGDAEYLYAFQKVIMPIAMEFGPDLVIISAGFDAAAGDELGECQVSPAGYAHMTHMLAGLAGGRLVVALEGGYNLDSISSSALAVARVLLGQAPDGLPPLKANETATETVWLVAREQSKYWRNVDPKACEPQEGLEPISFSIPEVLKAHRQHYLYTNHDMMQIPMITAEMDERFSSQIMCTSDIFENKTLVVLVHEFGNLRLELESSMCDVQLERSHLIDFSKELLGWIRTEGYSLLDANLYPKPAINTILRHKSMEDVGKEVITYLWDNYIQLSGAQRIILIGHGPGCKPLIDLVNKRVVTIKKSVKAIIQVLGAQRNPTVPVDVEGARPWYEKCSLVIVPSTHPTIGPQVSRASLRKHGTILPIAETRQARLIARALPAIKQFVHEMLSTSPLSNRTNRLS
;
A
#
# COMPACT_ATOMS: atom_id res chain seq x y z
N MET A 1 48.72 -38.73 -29.48
CA MET A 1 49.34 -39.84 -28.73
C MET A 1 48.27 -40.28 -27.73
N ASP A 2 47.20 -40.93 -28.20
CA ASP A 2 47.09 -42.38 -28.55
C ASP A 2 47.07 -43.23 -27.28
N THR A 3 46.21 -44.23 -27.04
CA THR A 3 45.24 -45.05 -27.82
C THR A 3 44.60 -46.03 -26.79
N SER A 4 43.27 -46.19 -26.65
CA SER A 4 42.34 -47.16 -27.31
C SER A 4 42.24 -48.60 -26.74
N GLY A 5 40.98 -49.08 -26.60
CA GLY A 5 40.51 -50.49 -26.70
C GLY A 5 40.15 -51.18 -25.37
N GLY A 6 39.06 -51.93 -25.15
CA GLY A 6 37.93 -52.41 -25.98
C GLY A 6 37.38 -53.77 -25.43
N ASP A 7 36.04 -53.91 -25.39
CA ASP A 7 35.18 -55.14 -25.42
C ASP A 7 34.95 -56.06 -24.18
N PRO A 8 33.85 -56.87 -24.13
CA PRO A 8 32.44 -56.62 -24.51
C PRO A 8 31.37 -57.24 -23.53
N MET A 9 30.10 -57.13 -23.95
CA MET A 9 28.80 -57.45 -23.32
C MET A 9 28.49 -58.93 -22.97
N ASP A 10 27.52 -59.14 -22.06
CA ASP A 10 26.59 -60.29 -22.07
C ASP A 10 25.17 -59.91 -21.57
N LEU A 11 24.15 -60.44 -22.24
CA LEU A 11 22.70 -60.23 -22.10
C LEU A 11 22.02 -61.49 -21.52
N ASP A 12 21.07 -61.33 -20.60
CA ASP A 12 20.21 -62.44 -20.12
C ASP A 12 18.80 -62.44 -20.79
N PRO A 13 18.16 -63.62 -20.97
CA PRO A 13 17.07 -63.80 -21.94
C PRO A 13 15.64 -63.76 -21.34
N ALA A 14 14.66 -63.51 -22.20
CA ALA A 14 13.22 -63.45 -21.90
C ALA A 14 12.54 -64.85 -21.86
N PRO A 15 11.47 -65.05 -21.05
CA PRO A 15 10.67 -66.28 -21.07
C PRO A 15 9.39 -66.19 -21.94
N ALA A 16 9.01 -67.34 -22.50
CA ALA A 16 8.00 -67.60 -23.53
C ALA A 16 6.54 -67.77 -23.00
N PRO A 17 5.49 -67.81 -23.87
CA PRO A 17 4.09 -67.59 -23.50
C PRO A 17 3.28 -68.88 -23.21
N ALA A 18 2.16 -68.74 -22.48
CA ALA A 18 1.23 -69.82 -22.12
C ALA A 18 -0.01 -69.90 -23.06
N PRO A 19 -0.61 -71.10 -23.26
CA PRO A 19 -1.67 -71.34 -24.26
C PRO A 19 -3.11 -71.23 -23.72
N SER A 20 -4.06 -71.06 -24.64
CA SER A 20 -5.51 -70.91 -24.44
C SER A 20 -6.28 -72.22 -24.66
N VAL A 21 -7.31 -72.52 -23.83
CA VAL A 21 -8.46 -73.39 -24.20
C VAL A 21 -9.73 -73.03 -23.39
N SER A 22 -10.87 -73.09 -24.08
CA SER A 22 -12.28 -72.81 -23.73
C SER A 22 -12.99 -73.82 -22.80
N GLY A 23 -14.05 -73.37 -22.10
CA GLY A 23 -14.91 -74.19 -21.20
C GLY A 23 -16.24 -74.69 -21.81
N PRO A 24 -17.13 -75.31 -20.98
CA PRO A 24 -18.58 -75.23 -21.20
C PRO A 24 -19.48 -75.09 -19.94
N ASN A 25 -20.37 -74.09 -20.00
CA ASN A 25 -21.84 -74.05 -19.82
C ASN A 25 -22.67 -74.66 -18.63
N ILE A 26 -23.60 -73.79 -18.17
CA ILE A 26 -24.96 -73.98 -17.58
C ILE A 26 -25.08 -74.04 -16.05
N GLY A 27 -25.95 -73.17 -15.51
CA GLY A 27 -26.09 -72.82 -14.11
C GLY A 27 -27.31 -73.39 -13.39
N THR A 28 -27.51 -72.95 -12.14
CA THR A 28 -28.79 -72.90 -11.41
C THR A 28 -28.62 -72.03 -10.14
N LEU A 29 -29.66 -71.26 -9.82
CA LEU A 29 -29.71 -70.13 -8.88
C LEU A 29 -29.91 -70.53 -7.41
N SER A 30 -29.21 -69.87 -6.47
CA SER A 30 -29.82 -69.42 -5.19
C SER A 30 -29.04 -68.29 -4.47
N ARG A 31 -29.74 -67.14 -4.33
CA ARG A 31 -29.67 -66.05 -3.32
C ARG A 31 -28.33 -65.43 -2.83
N GLN A 32 -28.23 -64.12 -3.16
CA GLN A 32 -27.28 -63.02 -2.87
C GLN A 32 -26.53 -62.95 -1.52
N PRO A 33 -25.39 -62.23 -1.53
CA PRO A 33 -25.38 -60.85 -1.01
C PRO A 33 -24.87 -59.81 -2.03
N ARG A 34 -25.31 -58.56 -1.87
CA ARG A 34 -25.05 -57.37 -2.71
C ARG A 34 -23.62 -57.29 -3.28
N ALA A 35 -23.51 -57.05 -4.59
CA ALA A 35 -22.25 -56.73 -5.27
C ALA A 35 -22.04 -55.21 -5.38
N SER A 36 -20.97 -54.75 -4.74
CA SER A 36 -20.32 -53.45 -4.94
C SER A 36 -19.54 -53.45 -6.25
N SER A 37 -20.20 -53.32 -7.39
CA SER A 37 -19.48 -53.11 -8.68
C SER A 37 -20.44 -52.84 -9.82
N VAL A 38 -21.06 -51.67 -9.81
CA VAL A 38 -21.34 -50.95 -11.06
C VAL A 38 -20.71 -49.57 -10.87
N PRO A 39 -19.71 -49.18 -11.69
CA PRO A 39 -19.24 -47.81 -11.65
C PRO A 39 -20.41 -46.94 -12.10
N LEU A 40 -20.91 -46.09 -11.20
CA LEU A 40 -21.55 -44.87 -11.67
C LEU A 40 -20.46 -44.14 -12.46
N ASN A 41 -20.59 -44.14 -13.79
CA ASN A 41 -19.94 -43.16 -14.64
C ASN A 41 -20.49 -41.79 -14.20
N HIS A 42 -19.95 -41.27 -13.10
CA HIS A 42 -20.05 -39.86 -12.80
C HIS A 42 -19.27 -39.16 -13.90
N PRO A 43 -19.80 -38.08 -14.50
CA PRO A 43 -18.92 -37.13 -15.18
C PRO A 43 -17.79 -36.82 -14.19
N ASN A 44 -16.54 -36.93 -14.61
CA ASN A 44 -15.37 -36.64 -13.76
C ASN A 44 -15.33 -35.13 -13.48
N TYR A 45 -16.27 -34.65 -12.67
CA TYR A 45 -16.35 -33.28 -12.22
C TYR A 45 -15.17 -33.02 -11.30
N THR A 46 -14.35 -32.05 -11.65
CA THR A 46 -13.23 -31.59 -10.82
C THR A 46 -13.61 -30.38 -9.96
N VAL A 47 -14.72 -29.72 -10.30
CA VAL A 47 -15.22 -28.50 -9.63
C VAL A 47 -16.66 -28.73 -9.17
N GLY A 48 -17.00 -28.29 -7.96
CA GLY A 48 -18.37 -28.30 -7.46
C GLY A 48 -18.93 -26.92 -7.10
N TYR A 49 -20.23 -26.85 -6.85
CA TYR A 49 -20.89 -25.65 -6.35
C TYR A 49 -21.93 -25.95 -5.28
N VAL A 50 -22.13 -25.01 -4.37
CA VAL A 50 -23.26 -24.97 -3.44
C VAL A 50 -24.16 -23.79 -3.80
N TYR A 51 -25.46 -24.05 -3.89
CA TYR A 51 -26.49 -23.04 -4.04
C TYR A 51 -27.82 -23.62 -3.51
N SER A 52 -28.60 -22.80 -2.83
CA SER A 52 -29.99 -23.10 -2.46
C SER A 52 -30.81 -21.82 -2.41
N SER A 53 -32.00 -21.86 -3.03
CA SER A 53 -32.96 -20.75 -2.96
C SER A 53 -33.55 -20.57 -1.56
N GLU A 54 -33.44 -21.54 -0.66
CA GLU A 54 -33.89 -21.39 0.73
C GLU A 54 -33.17 -20.26 1.45
N MET A 55 -31.90 -20.00 1.13
CA MET A 55 -31.14 -18.86 1.68
C MET A 55 -31.76 -17.50 1.29
N MET A 56 -32.67 -17.46 0.31
CA MET A 56 -33.42 -16.26 -0.08
C MET A 56 -34.54 -15.91 0.92
N SER A 57 -34.83 -16.75 1.92
CA SER A 57 -35.81 -16.45 2.99
C SER A 57 -35.40 -15.28 3.89
N HIS A 58 -34.11 -14.96 3.96
CA HIS A 58 -33.61 -13.75 4.61
C HIS A 58 -33.82 -12.55 3.66
N PHE A 59 -35.00 -11.93 3.71
CA PHE A 59 -35.41 -10.87 2.80
C PHE A 59 -36.08 -9.72 3.56
N SER A 60 -35.61 -8.49 3.35
CA SER A 60 -36.24 -7.28 3.85
C SER A 60 -37.17 -6.67 2.78
N PRO A 61 -38.48 -6.50 3.05
CA PRO A 61 -39.40 -5.81 2.14
C PRO A 61 -39.07 -4.33 1.93
N HIS A 62 -38.36 -3.69 2.86
CA HIS A 62 -38.01 -2.27 2.81
C HIS A 62 -36.77 -1.98 1.93
N GLY A 63 -36.18 -3.01 1.34
CA GLY A 63 -34.93 -2.91 0.60
C GLY A 63 -33.72 -2.88 1.53
N HIS A 64 -32.62 -3.50 1.09
CA HIS A 64 -31.35 -3.54 1.81
C HIS A 64 -30.24 -3.92 0.80
N PRO A 65 -29.01 -3.37 0.92
CA PRO A 65 -27.91 -3.73 -0.01
C PRO A 65 -27.63 -5.24 -0.03
N GLU A 66 -27.56 -5.87 1.13
CA GLU A 66 -27.56 -7.33 1.26
C GLU A 66 -28.99 -7.85 0.99
N GLN A 67 -29.21 -8.42 -0.19
CA GLN A 67 -30.52 -8.87 -0.67
C GLN A 67 -30.46 -10.23 -1.38
N PRO A 68 -31.57 -11.00 -1.42
CA PRO A 68 -31.63 -12.30 -2.11
C PRO A 68 -31.20 -12.29 -3.58
N ALA A 69 -31.40 -11.16 -4.27
CA ALA A 69 -31.05 -11.00 -5.67
C ALA A 69 -29.55 -11.21 -5.95
N ARG A 70 -28.68 -11.04 -4.94
CA ARG A 70 -27.23 -11.26 -5.05
C ARG A 70 -26.89 -12.69 -5.49
N ILE A 71 -27.34 -13.69 -4.71
CA ILE A 71 -27.10 -15.10 -5.05
C ILE A 71 -27.95 -15.55 -6.25
N GLN A 72 -29.14 -14.97 -6.43
CA GLN A 72 -30.00 -15.28 -7.56
C GLN A 72 -29.35 -14.87 -8.88
N ARG A 73 -28.78 -13.66 -8.96
CA ARG A 73 -28.16 -13.16 -10.18
C ARG A 73 -26.90 -13.92 -10.54
N ILE A 74 -26.06 -14.26 -9.55
CA ILE A 74 -24.91 -15.15 -9.77
C ILE A 74 -25.39 -16.49 -10.33
N TRP A 75 -26.37 -17.11 -9.67
CA TRP A 75 -26.91 -18.41 -10.08
C TRP A 75 -27.43 -18.40 -11.53
N LEU A 76 -28.27 -17.42 -11.88
CA LEU A 76 -28.81 -17.28 -13.24
C LEU A 76 -27.68 -17.10 -14.26
N THR A 77 -26.71 -16.24 -13.96
CA THR A 77 -25.56 -15.99 -14.85
C THR A 77 -24.74 -17.27 -15.10
N LEU A 78 -24.48 -18.07 -14.07
CA LEU A 78 -23.76 -19.35 -14.21
C LEU A 78 -24.56 -20.41 -14.98
N VAL A 79 -25.89 -20.40 -14.85
CA VAL A 79 -26.80 -21.28 -15.61
C VAL A 79 -26.85 -20.88 -17.08
N ASP A 80 -26.98 -19.58 -17.37
CA ASP A 80 -27.04 -19.04 -18.73
C ASP A 80 -25.74 -19.27 -19.50
N ASP A 81 -24.59 -19.14 -18.83
CA ASP A 81 -23.25 -19.47 -19.37
C ASP A 81 -22.97 -21.00 -19.37
N GLN A 82 -23.93 -21.81 -18.92
CA GLN A 82 -23.90 -23.28 -18.88
C GLN A 82 -22.76 -23.88 -18.04
N LEU A 83 -22.19 -23.13 -17.09
CA LEU A 83 -21.10 -23.61 -16.24
C LEU A 83 -21.59 -24.68 -15.26
N THR A 84 -22.83 -24.59 -14.80
CA THR A 84 -23.44 -25.55 -13.86
C THR A 84 -23.49 -26.98 -14.43
N LYS A 85 -23.59 -27.14 -15.76
CA LYS A 85 -23.53 -28.47 -16.42
C LYS A 85 -22.15 -29.13 -16.30
N ARG A 86 -21.10 -28.33 -16.07
CA ARG A 86 -19.70 -28.73 -15.95
C ARG A 86 -19.22 -28.80 -14.49
N MET A 87 -20.08 -28.50 -13.52
CA MET A 87 -19.77 -28.52 -12.10
C MET A 87 -20.67 -29.53 -11.37
N LYS A 88 -20.16 -30.14 -10.31
CA LYS A 88 -20.94 -31.02 -9.45
C LYS A 88 -21.74 -30.19 -8.45
N TRP A 89 -23.05 -30.35 -8.41
CA TRP A 89 -23.84 -29.81 -7.30
C TRP A 89 -23.47 -30.52 -5.99
N ILE A 90 -23.14 -29.74 -4.97
CA ILE A 90 -22.84 -30.20 -3.62
C ILE A 90 -24.10 -29.94 -2.76
N PRO A 91 -24.73 -30.97 -2.19
CA PRO A 91 -25.89 -30.78 -1.33
C PRO A 91 -25.54 -29.94 -0.10
N ILE A 92 -26.39 -28.93 0.18
CA ILE A 92 -26.27 -28.08 1.36
C ILE A 92 -26.96 -28.74 2.56
N ARG A 93 -26.46 -28.45 3.77
CA ARG A 93 -27.13 -28.79 5.03
C ARG A 93 -26.98 -27.63 6.01
N GLU A 94 -27.73 -27.68 7.10
CA GLU A 94 -27.49 -26.77 8.23
C GLU A 94 -26.16 -27.10 8.91
N VAL A 95 -25.45 -26.05 9.35
CA VAL A 95 -24.34 -26.19 10.29
C VAL A 95 -24.86 -26.81 11.59
N ARG A 96 -24.07 -27.72 12.16
CA ARG A 96 -24.40 -28.33 13.46
C ARG A 96 -23.86 -27.47 14.59
N ARG A 97 -24.49 -27.55 15.77
CA ARG A 97 -24.03 -26.84 16.96
C ARG A 97 -22.56 -27.12 17.27
N ASP A 98 -22.14 -28.39 17.25
CA ASP A 98 -20.75 -28.79 17.54
C ASP A 98 -19.75 -28.18 16.55
N GLU A 99 -20.15 -27.95 15.31
CA GLU A 99 -19.32 -27.31 14.28
C GLU A 99 -19.23 -25.80 14.51
N ALA A 100 -20.37 -25.13 14.73
CA ALA A 100 -20.40 -23.69 14.99
C ALA A 100 -19.59 -23.31 16.24
N LEU A 101 -19.63 -24.15 17.28
CA LEU A 101 -18.90 -23.95 18.53
C LEU A 101 -17.38 -24.12 18.42
N LEU A 102 -16.85 -24.51 17.25
CA LEU A 102 -15.40 -24.49 17.01
C LEU A 102 -14.85 -23.07 16.88
N VAL A 103 -15.71 -22.09 16.60
CA VAL A 103 -15.36 -20.67 16.45
C VAL A 103 -16.19 -19.79 17.38
N HIS A 104 -17.49 -20.07 17.47
CA HIS A 104 -18.42 -19.20 18.21
C HIS A 104 -18.68 -19.70 19.64
N GLY A 105 -18.94 -18.77 20.55
CA GLY A 105 -19.38 -19.08 21.91
C GLY A 105 -20.79 -19.68 21.96
N GLU A 106 -21.13 -20.32 23.08
CA GLU A 106 -22.49 -20.86 23.29
C GLU A 106 -23.57 -19.77 23.23
N ASP A 107 -23.28 -18.61 23.79
CA ASP A 107 -24.18 -17.46 23.77
C ASP A 107 -24.43 -16.96 22.35
N HIS A 108 -23.40 -16.90 21.51
CA HIS A 108 -23.54 -16.51 20.10
C HIS A 108 -24.43 -17.50 19.34
N TRP A 109 -24.21 -18.81 19.49
CA TRP A 109 -25.10 -19.83 18.90
C TRP A 109 -26.55 -19.64 19.34
N ASN A 110 -26.78 -19.45 20.63
CA ASN A 110 -28.12 -19.25 21.19
C ASN A 110 -28.78 -17.97 20.66
N LYS A 111 -28.03 -16.85 20.55
CA LYS A 111 -28.51 -15.60 19.94
C LYS A 111 -29.03 -15.85 18.53
N VAL A 112 -28.21 -16.43 17.64
CA VAL A 112 -28.58 -16.64 16.22
C VAL A 112 -29.75 -17.61 16.06
N VAL A 113 -29.77 -18.71 16.84
CA VAL A 113 -30.86 -19.69 16.79
C VAL A 113 -32.16 -19.13 17.36
N SER A 114 -32.09 -18.22 18.33
CA SER A 114 -33.28 -17.60 18.94
C SER A 114 -34.03 -16.63 18.02
N LEU A 115 -33.36 -16.08 16.98
CA LEU A 115 -33.96 -15.10 16.06
C LEU A 115 -35.23 -15.63 15.38
N GLN A 116 -35.29 -16.93 15.07
CA GLN A 116 -36.47 -17.56 14.45
C GLN A 116 -37.70 -17.59 15.38
N TYR A 117 -37.50 -17.47 16.70
CA TYR A 117 -38.57 -17.46 17.69
C TYR A 117 -39.00 -16.04 18.09
N MET A 118 -38.32 -15.01 17.59
CA MET A 118 -38.70 -13.62 17.87
C MET A 118 -40.05 -13.30 17.24
N THR A 119 -40.90 -12.59 17.98
CA THR A 119 -42.13 -12.00 17.45
C THR A 119 -41.82 -10.75 16.62
N ASP A 120 -42.77 -10.28 15.81
CA ASP A 120 -42.60 -9.03 15.05
C ASP A 120 -42.37 -7.83 15.98
N GLN A 121 -43.06 -7.80 17.13
CA GLN A 121 -42.85 -6.76 18.15
C GLN A 121 -41.44 -6.82 18.74
N GLN A 122 -40.91 -8.00 19.02
CA GLN A 122 -39.54 -8.15 19.53
C GLN A 122 -38.50 -7.73 18.49
N ARG A 123 -38.71 -8.03 17.21
CA ARG A 123 -37.84 -7.54 16.13
C ARG A 123 -37.85 -6.02 16.06
N ALA A 124 -39.03 -5.41 16.03
CA ALA A 124 -39.17 -3.95 16.01
C ALA A 124 -38.53 -3.28 17.23
N ASN A 125 -38.70 -3.85 18.42
CA ASN A 125 -38.09 -3.31 19.64
C ASN A 125 -36.55 -3.40 19.66
N ASN A 126 -35.96 -4.30 18.88
CA ASN A 126 -34.50 -4.49 18.79
C ASN A 126 -33.92 -3.97 17.46
N GLU A 127 -34.70 -3.25 16.65
CA GLU A 127 -34.29 -2.77 15.33
C GLU A 127 -33.05 -1.87 15.43
N GLU A 128 -33.03 -0.93 16.37
CA GLU A 128 -31.89 -0.03 16.61
C GLU A 128 -30.61 -0.80 16.97
N TYR A 129 -30.71 -1.86 17.78
CA TYR A 129 -29.56 -2.71 18.11
C TYR A 129 -29.00 -3.38 16.85
N TYR A 130 -29.85 -3.96 16.02
CA TYR A 130 -29.39 -4.61 14.79
C TYR A 130 -28.82 -3.60 13.79
N GLU A 131 -29.42 -2.42 13.63
CA GLU A 131 -28.88 -1.35 12.78
C GLU A 131 -27.48 -0.91 13.24
N GLN A 132 -27.26 -0.73 14.55
CA GLN A 132 -25.94 -0.40 15.10
C GLN A 132 -24.90 -1.49 14.79
N MET A 133 -25.31 -2.75 14.79
CA MET A 133 -24.46 -3.88 14.39
C MET A 133 -24.35 -4.06 12.86
N SER A 134 -24.97 -3.17 12.07
CA SER A 134 -25.10 -3.29 10.61
C SER A 134 -25.75 -4.62 10.19
N LEU A 135 -26.91 -4.92 10.80
CA LEU A 135 -27.70 -6.12 10.58
C LEU A 135 -29.17 -5.76 10.35
N TYR A 136 -29.87 -6.67 9.68
CA TYR A 136 -31.33 -6.71 9.69
C TYR A 136 -31.77 -8.13 10.06
N VAL A 137 -32.87 -8.26 10.80
CA VAL A 137 -33.35 -9.57 11.26
C VAL A 137 -34.79 -9.77 10.82
N VAL A 138 -35.01 -10.87 10.09
CA VAL A 138 -36.32 -11.33 9.61
C VAL A 138 -36.56 -12.79 10.00
N PRO A 139 -37.81 -13.32 9.94
CA PRO A 139 -38.10 -14.71 10.35
C PRO A 139 -37.22 -15.77 9.66
N GLY A 140 -36.87 -15.56 8.38
CA GLY A 140 -36.05 -16.49 7.61
C GLY A 140 -34.54 -16.41 7.88
N THR A 141 -34.08 -15.57 8.81
CA THR A 141 -32.65 -15.29 9.06
C THR A 141 -31.89 -16.51 9.58
N THR A 142 -32.38 -17.13 10.66
CA THR A 142 -31.71 -18.28 11.28
C THR A 142 -31.54 -19.42 10.27
N ARG A 143 -32.59 -19.76 9.52
CA ARG A 143 -32.54 -20.81 8.49
C ARG A 143 -31.50 -20.49 7.42
N ALA A 144 -31.48 -19.26 6.90
CA ALA A 144 -30.49 -18.86 5.91
C ALA A 144 -29.06 -18.91 6.47
N ALA A 145 -28.83 -18.41 7.68
CA ALA A 145 -27.53 -18.44 8.34
C ALA A 145 -27.00 -19.86 8.58
N LEU A 146 -27.88 -20.77 9.05
CA LEU A 146 -27.52 -22.17 9.27
C LEU A 146 -27.13 -22.87 7.96
N LEU A 147 -27.89 -22.64 6.89
CA LEU A 147 -27.61 -23.18 5.57
C LEU A 147 -26.33 -22.58 4.97
N SER A 148 -26.14 -21.27 5.07
CA SER A 148 -24.95 -20.57 4.54
C SER A 148 -23.66 -21.18 5.08
N CYS A 149 -23.55 -21.25 6.41
CA CYS A 149 -22.38 -21.82 7.09
C CYS A 149 -22.20 -23.31 6.74
N GLY A 150 -23.28 -24.11 6.79
CA GLY A 150 -23.22 -25.52 6.43
C GLY A 150 -22.85 -25.78 4.96
N GLY A 151 -23.22 -24.87 4.05
CA GLY A 151 -22.84 -24.93 2.64
C GLY A 151 -21.35 -24.70 2.39
N VAL A 152 -20.76 -23.75 3.11
CA VAL A 152 -19.30 -23.53 3.04
C VAL A 152 -18.54 -24.70 3.65
N ILE A 153 -19.05 -25.28 4.76
CA ILE A 153 -18.48 -26.50 5.36
C ILE A 153 -18.48 -27.66 4.35
N GLU A 154 -19.60 -27.96 3.69
CA GLU A 154 -19.67 -29.06 2.72
C GLU A 154 -18.81 -28.81 1.49
N SER A 155 -18.72 -27.57 1.02
CA SER A 155 -17.80 -27.17 -0.06
C SER A 155 -16.34 -27.47 0.32
N CYS A 156 -15.92 -27.05 1.51
CA CYS A 156 -14.57 -27.27 2.01
C CYS A 156 -14.28 -28.76 2.23
N LEU A 157 -15.22 -29.52 2.81
CA LEU A 157 -15.04 -30.94 3.05
C LEU A 157 -14.93 -31.74 1.74
N ALA A 158 -15.70 -31.41 0.71
CA ALA A 158 -15.61 -32.09 -0.59
C ALA A 158 -14.22 -31.89 -1.23
N VAL A 159 -13.65 -30.68 -1.12
CA VAL A 159 -12.29 -30.41 -1.60
C VAL A 159 -11.22 -31.04 -0.71
N ALA A 160 -11.38 -30.95 0.61
CA ALA A 160 -10.40 -31.47 1.58
C ALA A 160 -10.31 -33.01 1.59
N ARG A 161 -11.40 -33.69 1.21
CA ARG A 161 -11.46 -35.16 1.03
C ARG A 161 -11.03 -35.63 -0.35
N ASP A 162 -10.53 -34.72 -1.20
CA ASP A 162 -10.14 -34.98 -2.58
C ASP A 162 -11.31 -35.53 -3.46
N GLU A 163 -12.57 -35.32 -3.07
CA GLU A 163 -13.75 -35.66 -3.90
C GLU A 163 -13.92 -34.69 -5.07
N LEU A 164 -13.48 -33.45 -4.87
CA LEU A 164 -13.39 -32.39 -5.85
C LEU A 164 -12.02 -31.70 -5.69
N LYS A 165 -11.55 -31.03 -6.73
CA LYS A 165 -10.35 -30.18 -6.64
C LYS A 165 -10.70 -28.77 -6.19
N LYS A 166 -11.83 -28.25 -6.64
CA LYS A 166 -12.25 -26.88 -6.34
C LYS A 166 -13.75 -26.80 -6.09
N SER A 167 -14.19 -25.76 -5.40
CA SER A 167 -15.63 -25.51 -5.24
C SER A 167 -15.96 -24.03 -5.12
N PHE A 168 -17.20 -23.66 -5.50
CA PHE A 168 -17.76 -22.33 -5.28
C PHE A 168 -19.05 -22.41 -4.45
N ALA A 169 -19.02 -21.91 -3.22
CA ALA A 169 -20.18 -21.77 -2.35
C ALA A 169 -20.88 -20.42 -2.61
N ILE A 170 -22.01 -20.47 -3.32
CA ILE A 170 -22.87 -19.31 -3.61
C ILE A 170 -23.89 -19.21 -2.48
N VAL A 171 -23.45 -18.61 -1.37
CA VAL A 171 -24.17 -18.63 -0.09
C VAL A 171 -24.55 -17.22 0.38
N ARG A 172 -25.57 -17.15 1.25
CA ARG A 172 -25.91 -15.94 2.02
C ARG A 172 -26.70 -16.33 3.27
N PRO A 173 -26.62 -15.60 4.39
CA PRO A 173 -25.82 -14.37 4.63
C PRO A 173 -24.30 -14.60 4.57
N PRO A 174 -23.48 -13.54 4.36
CA PRO A 174 -22.02 -13.61 4.45
C PRO A 174 -21.55 -13.98 5.87
N GLY A 175 -20.23 -14.10 6.07
CA GLY A 175 -19.66 -14.58 7.33
C GLY A 175 -18.46 -13.83 7.90
N HIS A 176 -17.60 -13.19 7.09
CA HIS A 176 -16.28 -12.75 7.56
C HIS A 176 -16.24 -11.72 8.71
N HIS A 177 -17.33 -10.99 8.95
CA HIS A 177 -17.45 -10.02 10.06
C HIS A 177 -17.94 -10.64 11.38
N ALA A 178 -18.58 -11.82 11.34
CA ALA A 178 -19.09 -12.45 12.56
C ALA A 178 -17.91 -12.84 13.46
N GLU A 179 -17.82 -12.18 14.61
CA GLU A 179 -16.80 -12.44 15.62
C GLU A 179 -17.16 -13.70 16.43
N PRO A 180 -16.21 -14.30 17.15
CA PRO A 180 -16.47 -15.47 18.02
C PRO A 180 -17.67 -15.29 18.97
N ASP A 181 -17.91 -14.07 19.45
CA ASP A 181 -18.93 -13.76 20.45
C ASP A 181 -20.07 -12.85 19.95
N GLU A 182 -19.95 -12.26 18.75
CA GLU A 182 -20.94 -11.32 18.24
C GLU A 182 -21.18 -11.40 16.72
N HIS A 183 -22.44 -11.18 16.33
CA HIS A 183 -22.89 -11.10 14.93
C HIS A 183 -22.93 -9.64 14.49
N MET A 184 -22.41 -9.33 13.29
CA MET A 184 -22.29 -7.97 12.79
C MET A 184 -22.02 -7.93 11.28
N GLY A 185 -22.20 -6.77 10.65
CA GLY A 185 -21.78 -6.54 9.25
C GLY A 185 -22.44 -7.52 8.28
N PHE A 186 -23.76 -7.69 8.39
CA PHE A 186 -24.56 -8.68 7.66
C PHE A 186 -24.23 -10.16 7.96
N CYS A 187 -23.27 -10.44 8.85
CA CYS A 187 -22.76 -11.79 9.12
C CYS A 187 -23.33 -12.34 10.44
N PHE A 188 -23.90 -13.55 10.38
CA PHE A 188 -24.47 -14.24 11.55
C PHE A 188 -23.60 -15.37 12.07
N PHE A 189 -22.92 -16.10 11.20
CA PHE A 189 -21.87 -17.07 11.56
C PHE A 189 -20.67 -16.80 10.67
N ASN A 190 -19.46 -17.01 11.17
CA ASN A 190 -18.27 -16.93 10.36
C ASN A 190 -18.11 -18.20 9.53
N ASN A 191 -18.75 -18.21 8.36
CA ASN A 191 -18.85 -19.37 7.48
C ASN A 191 -17.48 -19.97 7.15
N VAL A 192 -16.51 -19.13 6.81
CA VAL A 192 -15.16 -19.54 6.41
C VAL A 192 -14.34 -20.01 7.61
N ALA A 193 -14.39 -19.30 8.74
CA ALA A 193 -13.66 -19.72 9.94
C ALA A 193 -14.18 -21.07 10.49
N VAL A 194 -15.50 -21.24 10.56
CA VAL A 194 -16.11 -22.51 10.99
C VAL A 194 -15.71 -23.63 10.04
N ALA A 195 -15.78 -23.41 8.72
CA ALA A 195 -15.38 -24.42 7.75
C ALA A 195 -13.89 -24.81 7.86
N ALA A 196 -13.00 -23.84 8.08
CA ALA A 196 -11.58 -24.10 8.29
C ALA A 196 -11.34 -24.97 9.53
N LYS A 197 -11.94 -24.66 10.68
CA LYS A 197 -11.84 -25.50 11.89
C LYS A 197 -12.44 -26.90 11.70
N VAL A 198 -13.57 -27.01 11.00
CA VAL A 198 -14.17 -28.32 10.69
C VAL A 198 -13.24 -29.16 9.80
N VAL A 199 -12.61 -28.56 8.79
CA VAL A 199 -11.61 -29.25 7.95
C VAL A 199 -10.42 -29.71 8.78
N GLN A 200 -9.86 -28.85 9.63
CA GLN A 200 -8.76 -29.22 10.53
C GLN A 200 -9.15 -30.36 11.47
N GLN A 201 -10.37 -30.37 12.00
CA GLN A 201 -10.84 -31.42 12.93
C GLN A 201 -11.14 -32.75 12.23
N ARG A 202 -11.73 -32.71 11.02
CA ARG A 202 -12.30 -33.89 10.36
C ARG A 202 -11.45 -34.45 9.21
N THR A 203 -10.35 -33.79 8.87
CA THR A 203 -9.46 -34.21 7.77
C THR A 203 -8.00 -34.16 8.19
N ARG A 204 -7.13 -34.59 7.26
CA ARG A 204 -5.67 -34.53 7.43
C ARG A 204 -5.06 -33.15 7.14
N LEU A 205 -5.83 -32.23 6.55
CA LEU A 205 -5.32 -30.90 6.19
C LEU A 205 -5.28 -30.04 7.44
N LYS A 206 -4.11 -29.46 7.76
CA LYS A 206 -3.92 -28.69 9.00
C LYS A 206 -3.59 -27.25 8.71
N LYS A 207 -2.82 -26.96 7.66
CA LYS A 207 -2.44 -25.61 7.28
C LYS A 207 -3.44 -25.03 6.29
N ILE A 208 -4.22 -24.06 6.71
CA ILE A 208 -5.24 -23.44 5.86
C ILE A 208 -4.85 -21.99 5.61
N MET A 209 -4.89 -21.58 4.35
CA MET A 209 -4.80 -20.16 4.01
C MET A 209 -6.20 -19.64 3.72
N ILE A 210 -6.57 -18.56 4.38
CA ILE A 210 -7.78 -17.79 4.10
C ILE A 210 -7.32 -16.48 3.46
N LEU A 211 -7.70 -16.27 2.19
CA LEU A 211 -7.56 -14.98 1.54
C LEU A 211 -8.92 -14.29 1.52
N ASP A 212 -8.99 -13.11 2.11
CA ASP A 212 -10.13 -12.23 2.05
C ASP A 212 -9.85 -11.07 1.09
N TRP A 213 -10.61 -11.00 0.00
CA TRP A 213 -10.55 -9.88 -0.94
C TRP A 213 -11.82 -9.02 -0.94
N ASP A 214 -12.73 -9.28 0.00
CA ASP A 214 -13.83 -8.37 0.26
C ASP A 214 -13.27 -6.99 0.60
N VAL A 215 -13.94 -5.93 0.17
CA VAL A 215 -13.42 -4.57 0.38
C VAL A 215 -13.37 -4.20 1.87
N HIS A 216 -14.12 -4.90 2.72
CA HIS A 216 -14.11 -4.72 4.16
C HIS A 216 -13.14 -5.70 4.84
N HIS A 217 -12.53 -5.25 5.92
CA HIS A 217 -11.72 -6.15 6.76
C HIS A 217 -12.61 -7.20 7.42
N GLY A 218 -12.34 -8.48 7.17
CA GLY A 218 -12.95 -9.61 7.89
C GLY A 218 -12.45 -9.72 9.33
N ASN A 219 -12.80 -8.74 10.18
CA ASN A 219 -12.40 -8.66 11.59
C ASN A 219 -12.76 -9.94 12.37
N GLY A 220 -13.91 -10.54 12.10
CA GLY A 220 -14.33 -11.80 12.73
C GLY A 220 -13.41 -12.96 12.36
N THR A 221 -13.02 -13.05 11.09
CA THR A 221 -12.10 -14.10 10.62
C THR A 221 -10.72 -13.91 11.21
N GLN A 222 -10.18 -12.68 11.24
CA GLN A 222 -8.90 -12.43 11.90
C GLN A 222 -8.95 -12.78 13.39
N ARG A 223 -10.01 -12.36 14.11
CA ARG A 223 -10.14 -12.63 15.54
C ARG A 223 -10.22 -14.12 15.84
N ALA A 224 -10.88 -14.91 14.99
CA ALA A 224 -11.00 -16.35 15.14
C ALA A 224 -9.67 -17.12 15.07
N PHE A 225 -8.64 -16.54 14.43
CA PHE A 225 -7.33 -17.16 14.22
C PHE A 225 -6.14 -16.31 14.71
N ASN A 226 -6.39 -15.27 15.51
CA ASN A 226 -5.37 -14.28 15.89
C ASN A 226 -4.17 -14.91 16.61
N GLU A 227 -4.37 -16.02 17.32
CA GLU A 227 -3.34 -16.79 18.03
C GLU A 227 -2.99 -18.14 17.36
N ASP A 228 -3.48 -18.42 16.14
CA ASP A 228 -3.38 -19.72 15.47
C ASP A 228 -2.40 -19.72 14.29
N GLU A 229 -1.18 -20.24 14.50
CA GLU A 229 -0.15 -20.38 13.44
C GLU A 229 -0.52 -21.36 12.32
N THR A 230 -1.55 -22.19 12.51
CA THR A 230 -1.97 -23.17 11.50
C THR A 230 -2.94 -22.59 10.47
N VAL A 231 -3.42 -21.36 10.70
CA VAL A 231 -4.29 -20.64 9.76
C VAL A 231 -3.67 -19.29 9.40
N LEU A 232 -3.27 -19.15 8.15
CA LEU A 232 -2.80 -17.89 7.60
C LEU A 232 -3.99 -17.08 7.08
N TYR A 233 -4.28 -15.95 7.71
CA TYR A 233 -5.29 -14.99 7.25
C TYR A 233 -4.64 -13.82 6.53
N ILE A 234 -5.07 -13.55 5.30
CA ILE A 234 -4.61 -12.41 4.51
C ILE A 234 -5.82 -11.62 4.03
N SER A 235 -5.84 -10.31 4.25
CA SER A 235 -6.94 -9.43 3.82
C SER A 235 -6.44 -8.22 3.06
N LEU A 236 -7.04 -7.94 1.88
CA LEU A 236 -6.92 -6.63 1.23
C LEU A 236 -8.24 -5.90 1.40
N HIS A 237 -8.22 -4.73 2.01
CA HIS A 237 -9.45 -4.01 2.34
C HIS A 237 -9.24 -2.51 2.30
N ARG A 238 -10.31 -1.76 2.04
CA ARG A 238 -10.34 -0.32 2.22
C ARG A 238 -10.29 0.00 3.72
N TYR A 239 -9.38 0.89 4.10
CA TYR A 239 -9.11 1.17 5.51
C TYR A 239 -9.31 2.65 5.86
N ASP A 240 -8.97 3.58 4.96
CA ASP A 240 -9.09 5.04 5.16
C ASP A 240 -8.56 5.46 6.55
N ASN A 241 -7.38 4.96 6.90
CA ASN A 241 -6.75 5.16 8.21
C ASN A 241 -7.63 4.74 9.42
N GLY A 242 -8.40 3.66 9.27
CA GLY A 242 -9.28 3.10 10.30
C GLY A 242 -10.64 3.79 10.39
N THR A 243 -11.02 4.59 9.39
CA THR A 243 -12.34 5.27 9.35
C THR A 243 -13.35 4.58 8.45
N PHE A 244 -12.92 3.68 7.56
CA PHE A 244 -13.81 2.84 6.77
C PHE A 244 -14.27 1.63 7.59
N TYR A 245 -15.52 1.18 7.40
CA TYR A 245 -16.11 0.07 8.16
C TYR A 245 -15.23 -1.20 8.06
N PRO A 246 -14.99 -1.94 9.17
CA PRO A 246 -15.60 -1.85 10.50
C PRO A 246 -14.98 -0.82 11.47
N CYS A 247 -14.11 0.06 10.96
CA CYS A 247 -13.38 1.08 11.71
C CYS A 247 -12.39 0.54 12.75
N GLY A 248 -11.48 1.41 13.19
CA GLY A 248 -10.49 1.11 14.22
C GLY A 248 -9.18 0.54 13.68
N HIS A 249 -8.30 0.13 14.60
CA HIS A 249 -6.91 -0.21 14.28
C HIS A 249 -6.67 -1.69 13.97
N PHE A 250 -7.68 -2.54 14.13
CA PHE A 250 -7.50 -4.00 14.05
C PHE A 250 -7.18 -4.48 12.62
N GLY A 251 -7.69 -3.80 11.59
CA GLY A 251 -7.32 -4.02 10.19
C GLY A 251 -6.01 -3.32 9.76
N SER A 252 -5.28 -2.68 10.66
CA SER A 252 -4.02 -2.03 10.30
C SER A 252 -2.94 -3.03 9.90
N MET A 253 -1.97 -2.58 9.09
CA MET A 253 -0.83 -3.40 8.66
C MET A 253 0.06 -3.89 9.82
N THR A 254 -0.03 -3.26 10.99
CA THR A 254 0.71 -3.64 12.21
C THR A 254 0.00 -4.71 13.03
N SER A 255 -1.27 -4.97 12.76
CA SER A 255 -2.05 -6.03 13.40
C SER A 255 -1.71 -7.38 12.76
N CYS A 256 -0.68 -8.04 13.26
CA CYS A 256 -0.06 -9.22 12.63
C CYS A 256 -0.39 -10.56 13.29
N GLY A 257 -1.35 -10.59 14.22
CA GLY A 257 -1.59 -11.74 15.10
C GLY A 257 -0.88 -11.60 16.44
N GLU A 258 -1.11 -12.55 17.34
CA GLU A 258 -0.61 -12.56 18.72
C GLU A 258 -0.14 -13.96 19.11
N GLY A 259 0.72 -14.04 20.13
CA GLY A 259 1.19 -15.32 20.65
C GLY A 259 1.80 -16.21 19.56
N PRO A 260 1.43 -17.50 19.47
CA PRO A 260 1.87 -18.38 18.38
C PRO A 260 1.45 -17.91 16.99
N GLY A 261 0.28 -17.24 16.87
CA GLY A 261 -0.24 -16.72 15.60
C GLY A 261 0.44 -15.44 15.10
N LEU A 262 1.43 -14.90 15.82
CA LEU A 262 2.15 -13.70 15.40
C LEU A 262 2.86 -13.93 14.04
N GLY A 263 2.53 -13.08 13.07
CA GLY A 263 2.97 -13.18 11.68
C GLY A 263 1.99 -13.87 10.74
N PHE A 264 0.94 -14.52 11.25
CA PHE A 264 -0.04 -15.27 10.45
C PHE A 264 -1.33 -14.49 10.15
N SER A 265 -1.41 -13.22 10.57
CA SER A 265 -2.39 -12.26 10.05
C SER A 265 -1.67 -11.20 9.20
N VAL A 266 -2.08 -11.06 7.94
CA VAL A 266 -1.49 -10.13 6.98
C VAL A 266 -2.56 -9.18 6.45
N ASN A 267 -2.54 -7.95 6.93
CA ASN A 267 -3.45 -6.90 6.49
C ASN A 267 -2.79 -6.00 5.43
N ILE A 268 -3.49 -5.79 4.32
CA ILE A 268 -3.15 -4.84 3.24
C ILE A 268 -4.21 -3.72 3.24
N PRO A 269 -4.05 -2.70 4.11
CA PRO A 269 -5.06 -1.67 4.30
C PRO A 269 -4.93 -0.56 3.25
N TRP A 270 -5.80 -0.54 2.25
CA TRP A 270 -5.83 0.53 1.27
C TRP A 270 -6.16 1.87 1.93
N PRO A 271 -5.31 2.90 1.77
CA PRO A 271 -5.50 4.18 2.46
C PRO A 271 -6.62 5.02 1.86
N GLU A 272 -7.06 4.70 0.65
CA GLU A 272 -8.11 5.42 -0.08
C GLU A 272 -8.85 4.49 -1.06
N LYS A 273 -10.00 4.96 -1.54
CA LYS A 273 -10.80 4.32 -2.58
C LYS A 273 -10.15 4.36 -3.97
N GLY A 274 -10.76 3.68 -4.94
CA GLY A 274 -10.34 3.72 -6.34
C GLY A 274 -9.23 2.73 -6.72
N MET A 275 -8.82 1.85 -5.79
CA MET A 275 -7.87 0.77 -6.07
C MET A 275 -8.45 -0.19 -7.11
N GLY A 276 -7.67 -0.56 -8.13
CA GLY A 276 -8.13 -1.43 -9.21
C GLY A 276 -7.21 -2.63 -9.42
N ASP A 277 -7.28 -3.20 -10.63
CA ASP A 277 -6.52 -4.40 -11.00
C ASP A 277 -5.01 -4.26 -10.77
N ALA A 278 -4.45 -3.09 -11.06
CA ALA A 278 -3.02 -2.85 -10.98
C ALA A 278 -2.52 -2.97 -9.52
N GLU A 279 -3.25 -2.37 -8.59
CA GLU A 279 -2.91 -2.34 -7.16
C GLU A 279 -3.09 -3.71 -6.51
N TYR A 280 -4.21 -4.38 -6.77
CA TYR A 280 -4.47 -5.73 -6.26
C TYR A 280 -3.43 -6.73 -6.79
N LEU A 281 -3.15 -6.74 -8.09
CA LEU A 281 -2.14 -7.64 -8.65
C LEU A 281 -0.73 -7.32 -8.16
N TYR A 282 -0.41 -6.05 -7.92
CA TYR A 282 0.86 -5.66 -7.32
C TYR A 282 1.01 -6.21 -5.89
N ALA A 283 -0.03 -6.07 -5.06
CA ALA A 283 -0.06 -6.67 -3.72
C ALA A 283 0.08 -8.20 -3.76
N PHE A 284 -0.59 -8.85 -4.72
CA PHE A 284 -0.48 -10.30 -4.92
C PHE A 284 0.95 -10.73 -5.22
N GLN A 285 1.61 -10.05 -6.14
CA GLN A 285 2.96 -10.41 -6.59
C GLN A 285 4.03 -10.08 -5.54
N LYS A 286 3.85 -9.02 -4.74
CA LYS A 286 4.87 -8.54 -3.80
C LYS A 286 4.73 -9.07 -2.38
N VAL A 287 3.52 -9.40 -1.93
CA VAL A 287 3.26 -9.80 -0.55
C VAL A 287 2.55 -11.15 -0.49
N ILE A 288 1.37 -11.27 -1.12
CA ILE A 288 0.46 -12.40 -0.87
C ILE A 288 1.03 -13.72 -1.37
N MET A 289 1.43 -13.78 -2.65
CA MET A 289 1.95 -15.01 -3.23
C MET A 289 3.30 -15.43 -2.62
N PRO A 290 4.27 -14.54 -2.37
CA PRO A 290 5.47 -14.89 -1.61
C PRO A 290 5.19 -15.51 -0.23
N ILE A 291 4.31 -14.88 0.55
CA ILE A 291 3.91 -15.39 1.88
C ILE A 291 3.20 -16.73 1.73
N ALA A 292 2.23 -16.84 0.82
CA ALA A 292 1.47 -18.07 0.61
C ALA A 292 2.35 -19.25 0.17
N MET A 293 3.37 -19.00 -0.67
CA MET A 293 4.34 -20.02 -1.09
C MET A 293 5.24 -20.45 0.06
N GLU A 294 5.70 -19.52 0.91
CA GLU A 294 6.48 -19.84 2.11
C GLU A 294 5.64 -20.58 3.15
N PHE A 295 4.40 -20.14 3.37
CA PHE A 295 3.45 -20.81 4.25
C PHE A 295 3.14 -22.21 3.77
N GLY A 296 2.98 -22.44 2.46
CA GLY A 296 2.71 -23.76 1.89
C GLY A 296 1.41 -24.40 2.43
N PRO A 297 0.23 -23.80 2.13
CA PRO A 297 -1.05 -24.28 2.65
C PRO A 297 -1.46 -25.64 2.08
N ASP A 298 -2.19 -26.40 2.89
CA ASP A 298 -2.85 -27.65 2.49
C ASP A 298 -4.17 -27.40 1.76
N LEU A 299 -4.85 -26.29 2.06
CA LEU A 299 -6.11 -25.83 1.49
C LEU A 299 -6.10 -24.29 1.43
N VAL A 300 -6.61 -23.73 0.33
CA VAL A 300 -6.89 -22.29 0.21
C VAL A 300 -8.39 -22.08 0.21
N ILE A 301 -8.87 -21.17 1.05
CA ILE A 301 -10.25 -20.68 1.06
C ILE A 301 -10.20 -19.19 0.71
N ILE A 302 -11.03 -18.76 -0.24
CA ILE A 302 -11.22 -17.36 -0.59
C ILE A 302 -12.54 -16.89 0.03
N SER A 303 -12.45 -15.95 0.97
CA SER A 303 -13.57 -15.10 1.38
C SER A 303 -13.80 -14.10 0.25
N ALA A 304 -14.79 -14.40 -0.59
CA ALA A 304 -14.96 -13.80 -1.89
C ALA A 304 -16.08 -12.76 -1.89
N GLY A 305 -15.79 -11.58 -1.36
CA GLY A 305 -16.58 -10.38 -1.59
C GLY A 305 -16.34 -9.81 -2.99
N PHE A 306 -17.35 -9.20 -3.58
CA PHE A 306 -17.21 -8.51 -4.88
C PHE A 306 -17.57 -7.03 -4.80
N ASP A 307 -17.52 -6.44 -3.60
CA ASP A 307 -17.73 -5.02 -3.34
C ASP A 307 -16.47 -4.17 -3.59
N ALA A 308 -15.30 -4.78 -3.80
CA ALA A 308 -14.16 -4.08 -4.41
C ALA A 308 -14.29 -3.91 -5.93
N ALA A 309 -15.33 -4.49 -6.54
CA ALA A 309 -15.52 -4.45 -7.99
C ALA A 309 -15.91 -3.06 -8.50
N ALA A 310 -15.51 -2.74 -9.73
CA ALA A 310 -15.96 -1.52 -10.39
C ALA A 310 -17.50 -1.45 -10.45
N GLY A 311 -18.06 -0.34 -9.97
CA GLY A 311 -19.51 -0.10 -9.93
C GLY A 311 -20.19 -0.40 -8.59
N ASP A 312 -19.47 -0.95 -7.62
CA ASP A 312 -19.99 -1.06 -6.25
C ASP A 312 -19.91 0.29 -5.51
N GLU A 313 -21.04 0.74 -4.97
CA GLU A 313 -21.16 2.06 -4.33
C GLU A 313 -20.65 2.07 -2.89
N LEU A 314 -20.51 0.91 -2.23
CA LEU A 314 -20.00 0.83 -0.86
C LEU A 314 -18.48 0.76 -0.83
N GLY A 315 -17.88 -0.12 -1.65
CA GLY A 315 -16.43 -0.29 -1.66
C GLY A 315 -15.68 0.81 -2.42
N GLU A 316 -16.30 1.39 -3.45
CA GLU A 316 -15.74 2.45 -4.31
C GLU A 316 -14.35 2.12 -4.90
N CYS A 317 -14.01 0.83 -5.03
CA CYS A 317 -12.84 0.35 -5.74
C CYS A 317 -13.18 0.07 -7.22
N GLN A 318 -12.19 -0.37 -7.99
CA GLN A 318 -12.28 -0.51 -9.45
C GLN A 318 -11.72 -1.84 -9.94
N VAL A 319 -11.83 -2.91 -9.15
CA VAL A 319 -11.38 -4.25 -9.58
C VAL A 319 -12.32 -4.76 -10.67
N SER A 320 -11.75 -5.21 -11.79
CA SER A 320 -12.51 -5.76 -12.89
C SER A 320 -12.76 -7.26 -12.71
N PRO A 321 -13.76 -7.85 -13.41
CA PRO A 321 -13.92 -9.31 -13.46
C PRO A 321 -12.64 -10.05 -13.89
N ALA A 322 -11.85 -9.47 -14.79
CA ALA A 322 -10.55 -10.03 -15.19
C ALA A 322 -9.54 -9.97 -14.03
N GLY A 323 -9.52 -8.89 -13.24
CA GLY A 323 -8.72 -8.80 -12.02
C GLY A 323 -8.99 -9.97 -11.07
N TYR A 324 -10.26 -10.24 -10.74
CA TYR A 324 -10.66 -11.40 -9.92
C TYR A 324 -10.25 -12.74 -10.55
N ALA A 325 -10.36 -12.88 -11.88
CA ALA A 325 -9.92 -14.08 -12.58
C ALA A 325 -8.41 -14.31 -12.43
N HIS A 326 -7.58 -13.28 -12.59
CA HIS A 326 -6.12 -13.36 -12.38
C HIS A 326 -5.77 -13.71 -10.93
N MET A 327 -6.39 -13.06 -9.95
CA MET A 327 -6.20 -13.38 -8.53
C MET A 327 -6.55 -14.83 -8.22
N THR A 328 -7.70 -15.31 -8.69
CA THR A 328 -8.12 -16.72 -8.56
C THR A 328 -7.11 -17.68 -9.20
N HIS A 329 -6.59 -17.32 -10.37
CA HIS A 329 -5.65 -18.15 -11.11
C HIS A 329 -4.33 -18.33 -10.34
N MET A 330 -3.80 -17.26 -9.75
CA MET A 330 -2.58 -17.33 -8.91
C MET A 330 -2.78 -18.25 -7.70
N LEU A 331 -3.91 -18.12 -7.00
CA LEU A 331 -4.23 -18.93 -5.82
C LEU A 331 -4.48 -20.40 -6.15
N ALA A 332 -5.03 -20.68 -7.33
CA ALA A 332 -5.24 -22.05 -7.81
C ALA A 332 -3.93 -22.83 -8.03
N GLY A 333 -2.77 -22.15 -8.06
CA GLY A 333 -1.45 -22.77 -8.09
C GLY A 333 -0.96 -23.30 -6.75
N LEU A 334 -1.61 -22.94 -5.64
CA LEU A 334 -1.26 -23.36 -4.28
C LEU A 334 -1.97 -24.66 -3.89
N ALA A 335 -1.58 -25.26 -2.76
CA ALA A 335 -2.28 -26.39 -2.14
C ALA A 335 -2.57 -27.59 -3.08
N GLY A 336 -1.76 -27.80 -4.11
CA GLY A 336 -2.02 -28.83 -5.14
C GLY A 336 -3.35 -28.62 -5.89
N GLY A 337 -3.83 -27.38 -5.97
CA GLY A 337 -5.08 -26.99 -6.60
C GLY A 337 -6.33 -27.08 -5.72
N ARG A 338 -6.20 -27.42 -4.42
CA ARG A 338 -7.31 -27.43 -3.46
C ARG A 338 -7.74 -26.00 -3.12
N LEU A 339 -8.80 -25.53 -3.77
CA LEU A 339 -9.28 -24.15 -3.68
C LEU A 339 -10.79 -24.09 -3.48
N VAL A 340 -11.23 -23.38 -2.46
CA VAL A 340 -12.65 -23.11 -2.18
C VAL A 340 -12.91 -21.62 -2.29
N VAL A 341 -13.95 -21.23 -3.01
CA VAL A 341 -14.45 -19.84 -3.05
C VAL A 341 -15.76 -19.79 -2.27
N ALA A 342 -15.87 -18.92 -1.29
CA ALA A 342 -17.08 -18.71 -0.50
C ALA A 342 -17.55 -17.27 -0.65
N LEU A 343 -18.80 -17.06 -1.06
CA LEU A 343 -19.33 -15.72 -1.30
C LEU A 343 -19.46 -14.92 0.01
N GLU A 344 -18.96 -13.68 0.02
CA GLU A 344 -19.10 -12.70 1.11
C GLU A 344 -19.96 -11.51 0.67
N GLY A 345 -19.42 -10.28 0.57
CA GLY A 345 -20.07 -9.04 0.13
C GLY A 345 -20.20 -8.84 -1.39
N GLY A 346 -20.47 -7.60 -1.81
CA GLY A 346 -20.77 -7.22 -3.20
C GLY A 346 -22.25 -6.90 -3.43
N TYR A 347 -22.55 -5.65 -3.74
CA TYR A 347 -23.91 -5.09 -3.65
C TYR A 347 -24.42 -4.51 -4.97
N ASN A 348 -23.53 -4.27 -5.93
CA ASN A 348 -23.91 -4.09 -7.33
C ASN A 348 -24.18 -5.46 -8.00
N LEU A 349 -25.44 -5.69 -8.42
CA LEU A 349 -25.88 -6.99 -8.99
C LEU A 349 -25.21 -7.38 -10.30
N ASP A 350 -24.80 -6.40 -11.12
CA ASP A 350 -24.12 -6.68 -12.39
C ASP A 350 -22.62 -6.91 -12.16
N SER A 351 -21.99 -6.14 -11.25
CA SER A 351 -20.58 -6.32 -10.89
C SER A 351 -20.33 -7.64 -10.15
N ILE A 352 -21.20 -8.02 -9.20
CA ILE A 352 -21.09 -9.30 -8.47
C ILE A 352 -21.25 -10.50 -9.41
N SER A 353 -22.21 -10.45 -10.34
CA SER A 353 -22.49 -11.59 -11.23
C SER A 353 -21.42 -11.77 -12.30
N SER A 354 -20.93 -10.68 -12.89
CA SER A 354 -19.83 -10.72 -13.85
C SER A 354 -18.50 -11.16 -13.21
N SER A 355 -18.19 -10.68 -12.01
CA SER A 355 -16.99 -11.07 -11.27
C SER A 355 -17.04 -12.53 -10.81
N ALA A 356 -18.18 -12.97 -10.26
CA ALA A 356 -18.39 -14.37 -9.88
C ALA A 356 -18.30 -15.33 -11.09
N LEU A 357 -18.82 -14.92 -12.25
CA LEU A 357 -18.70 -15.68 -13.50
C LEU A 357 -17.23 -15.83 -13.91
N ALA A 358 -16.44 -14.76 -13.85
CA ALA A 358 -15.02 -14.79 -14.19
C ALA A 358 -14.22 -15.72 -13.26
N VAL A 359 -14.49 -15.68 -11.96
CA VAL A 359 -13.93 -16.62 -10.98
C VAL A 359 -14.32 -18.07 -11.31
N ALA A 360 -15.60 -18.33 -11.55
CA ALA A 360 -16.10 -19.68 -11.86
C ALA A 360 -15.46 -20.27 -13.14
N ARG A 361 -15.22 -19.44 -14.17
CA ARG A 361 -14.51 -19.85 -15.39
C ARG A 361 -13.09 -20.32 -15.09
N VAL A 362 -12.36 -19.61 -14.22
CA VAL A 362 -11.00 -19.99 -13.79
C VAL A 362 -11.01 -21.26 -12.95
N LEU A 363 -12.01 -21.45 -12.07
CA LEU A 363 -12.15 -22.72 -11.33
C LEU A 363 -12.26 -23.91 -12.28
N LEU A 364 -13.04 -23.76 -13.37
CA LEU A 364 -13.21 -24.74 -14.44
C LEU A 364 -12.00 -24.89 -15.39
N GLY A 365 -10.89 -24.18 -15.12
CA GLY A 365 -9.63 -24.29 -15.86
C GLY A 365 -9.55 -23.41 -17.10
N GLN A 366 -10.45 -22.44 -17.28
CA GLN A 366 -10.31 -21.43 -18.33
C GLN A 366 -9.20 -20.44 -17.96
N ALA A 367 -8.45 -19.98 -18.95
CA ALA A 367 -7.46 -18.93 -18.75
C ALA A 367 -8.17 -17.59 -18.45
N PRO A 368 -7.62 -16.76 -17.56
CA PRO A 368 -8.16 -15.42 -17.34
C PRO A 368 -7.97 -14.53 -18.58
N ASP A 369 -8.87 -13.59 -18.79
CA ASP A 369 -8.79 -12.63 -19.90
C ASP A 369 -7.52 -11.76 -19.80
N GLY A 370 -6.99 -11.34 -20.95
CA GLY A 370 -5.82 -10.48 -20.99
C GLY A 370 -6.11 -9.10 -20.40
N LEU A 371 -5.27 -8.65 -19.46
CA LEU A 371 -5.32 -7.29 -18.93
C LEU A 371 -4.44 -6.35 -19.79
N PRO A 372 -4.82 -5.08 -19.97
CA PRO A 372 -3.98 -4.09 -20.64
C PRO A 372 -2.71 -3.81 -19.81
N PRO A 373 -1.72 -3.06 -20.33
CA PRO A 373 -0.60 -2.61 -19.51
C PRO A 373 -1.08 -1.81 -18.30
N LEU A 374 -0.84 -2.35 -17.11
CA LEU A 374 -1.26 -1.78 -15.83
C LEU A 374 -0.11 -1.02 -15.17
N LYS A 375 -0.44 0.06 -14.47
CA LYS A 375 0.50 0.80 -13.61
C LYS A 375 -0.19 1.08 -12.28
N ALA A 376 0.30 0.45 -11.21
CA ALA A 376 -0.17 0.72 -9.86
C ALA A 376 0.13 2.18 -9.46
N ASN A 377 -0.81 2.80 -8.76
CA ASN A 377 -0.65 4.14 -8.24
C ASN A 377 0.40 4.21 -7.10
N GLU A 378 0.94 5.40 -6.86
CA GLU A 378 2.04 5.60 -5.90
C GLU A 378 1.62 5.24 -4.48
N THR A 379 0.43 5.70 -4.04
CA THR A 379 -0.12 5.44 -2.71
C THR A 379 -0.22 3.95 -2.39
N ALA A 380 -0.71 3.15 -3.34
CA ALA A 380 -0.81 1.70 -3.22
C ALA A 380 0.55 1.02 -3.20
N THR A 381 1.49 1.47 -4.05
CA THR A 381 2.85 0.91 -4.03
C THR A 381 3.58 1.21 -2.72
N GLU A 382 3.38 2.39 -2.13
CA GLU A 382 3.90 2.75 -0.81
C GLU A 382 3.24 1.91 0.28
N THR A 383 1.92 1.73 0.24
CA THR A 383 1.17 0.88 1.18
C THR A 383 1.70 -0.56 1.15
N VAL A 384 1.83 -1.14 -0.05
CA VAL A 384 2.37 -2.51 -0.23
C VAL A 384 3.82 -2.60 0.24
N TRP A 385 4.63 -1.56 0.03
CA TRP A 385 6.00 -1.50 0.54
C TRP A 385 6.05 -1.46 2.07
N LEU A 386 5.18 -0.67 2.72
CA LEU A 386 5.09 -0.60 4.18
C LEU A 386 4.60 -1.93 4.78
N VAL A 387 3.60 -2.56 4.15
CA VAL A 387 3.14 -3.90 4.54
C VAL A 387 4.27 -4.91 4.38
N ALA A 388 4.96 -4.92 3.24
CA ALA A 388 6.07 -5.83 3.02
C ALA A 388 7.19 -5.65 4.05
N ARG A 389 7.52 -4.40 4.40
CA ARG A 389 8.45 -4.09 5.48
C ARG A 389 7.98 -4.70 6.81
N GLU A 390 6.74 -4.49 7.21
CA GLU A 390 6.22 -5.05 8.47
C GLU A 390 6.22 -6.58 8.46
N GLN A 391 5.76 -7.18 7.37
CA GLN A 391 5.67 -8.64 7.22
C GLN A 391 7.03 -9.32 7.09
N SER A 392 8.07 -8.62 6.61
CA SER A 392 9.43 -9.16 6.50
C SER A 392 10.05 -9.53 7.86
N LYS A 393 9.48 -9.06 8.97
CA LYS A 393 9.83 -9.49 10.34
C LYS A 393 9.51 -10.97 10.58
N TYR A 394 8.49 -11.49 9.89
CA TYR A 394 7.95 -12.84 10.07
C TYR A 394 8.22 -13.75 8.86
N TRP A 395 8.31 -13.18 7.66
CA TRP A 395 8.41 -13.92 6.39
C TRP A 395 9.74 -13.69 5.66
N ARG A 396 10.43 -14.78 5.31
CA ARG A 396 11.77 -14.73 4.69
C ARG A 396 11.73 -14.34 3.23
N ASN A 397 10.65 -14.60 2.52
CA ASN A 397 10.55 -14.31 1.08
C ASN A 397 9.90 -12.95 0.75
N VAL A 398 9.67 -12.11 1.77
CA VAL A 398 9.08 -10.77 1.61
C VAL A 398 10.16 -9.69 1.72
N ASP A 399 10.15 -8.76 0.77
CA ASP A 399 11.11 -7.66 0.66
C ASP A 399 10.37 -6.31 0.53
N PRO A 400 10.88 -5.21 1.10
CA PRO A 400 12.18 -5.06 1.75
C PRO A 400 12.21 -5.67 3.16
N LYS A 401 13.42 -5.95 3.67
CA LYS A 401 13.64 -6.36 5.06
C LYS A 401 13.51 -5.17 6.00
N ALA A 402 12.74 -5.36 7.07
CA ALA A 402 12.69 -4.47 8.21
C ALA A 402 14.10 -4.35 8.79
N CYS A 403 14.58 -3.12 8.90
CA CYS A 403 15.85 -2.80 9.51
C CYS A 403 15.54 -1.86 10.67
N GLU A 404 15.20 -2.44 11.81
CA GLU A 404 15.04 -1.72 13.07
C GLU A 404 16.38 -1.79 13.84
N PRO A 405 16.77 -0.72 14.55
CA PRO A 405 17.95 -0.77 15.42
C PRO A 405 17.77 -1.87 16.46
N GLN A 406 18.83 -2.62 16.77
CA GLN A 406 18.77 -3.65 17.81
C GLN A 406 18.42 -3.01 19.17
N GLU A 407 17.54 -3.67 19.93
CA GLU A 407 17.19 -3.26 21.28
C GLU A 407 18.46 -3.05 22.12
N GLY A 408 18.60 -1.85 22.72
CA GLY A 408 19.77 -1.46 23.51
C GLY A 408 20.81 -0.59 22.78
N LEU A 409 20.77 -0.48 21.44
CA LEU A 409 21.62 0.44 20.66
C LEU A 409 20.94 1.78 20.35
N GLU A 410 19.66 1.95 20.71
CA GLU A 410 18.92 3.20 20.59
C GLU A 410 19.68 4.44 21.10
N PRO A 411 20.33 4.45 22.28
CA PRO A 411 21.00 5.65 22.80
C PRO A 411 22.26 6.06 22.02
N ILE A 412 22.77 5.21 21.13
CA ILE A 412 23.93 5.50 20.26
C ILE A 412 23.56 5.51 18.77
N SER A 413 22.26 5.41 18.45
CA SER A 413 21.77 5.46 17.08
C SER A 413 21.66 6.92 16.63
N PHE A 414 22.16 7.20 15.42
CA PHE A 414 22.04 8.51 14.78
C PHE A 414 21.32 8.33 13.44
N SER A 415 20.45 9.28 13.12
CA SER A 415 19.79 9.28 11.82
C SER A 415 20.80 9.66 10.72
N ILE A 416 20.65 9.09 9.52
CA ILE A 416 21.47 9.48 8.35
C ILE A 416 21.48 11.00 8.14
N PRO A 417 20.34 11.73 8.23
CA PRO A 417 20.35 13.19 8.16
C PRO A 417 21.25 13.87 9.19
N GLU A 418 21.33 13.38 10.44
CA GLU A 418 22.21 13.96 11.46
C GLU A 418 23.69 13.77 11.10
N VAL A 419 24.06 12.57 10.64
CA VAL A 419 25.43 12.28 10.20
C VAL A 419 25.82 13.17 9.01
N LEU A 420 24.93 13.32 8.01
CA LEU A 420 25.18 14.17 6.85
C LEU A 420 25.31 15.65 7.23
N LYS A 421 24.51 16.13 8.19
CA LYS A 421 24.59 17.50 8.70
C LYS A 421 25.91 17.76 9.44
N ALA A 422 26.34 16.83 10.29
CA ALA A 422 27.62 16.94 11.00
C ALA A 422 28.81 16.93 10.01
N HIS A 423 28.77 16.06 9.00
CA HIS A 423 29.78 16.05 7.93
C HIS A 423 29.82 17.38 7.17
N ARG A 424 28.66 17.93 6.80
CA ARG A 424 28.57 19.24 6.11
C ARG A 424 29.15 20.35 6.98
N GLN A 425 28.78 20.43 8.25
CA GLN A 425 29.30 21.44 9.17
C GLN A 425 30.83 21.36 9.24
N HIS A 426 31.37 20.15 9.41
CA HIS A 426 32.82 19.93 9.46
C HIS A 426 33.50 20.36 8.15
N TYR A 427 32.93 20.01 6.99
CA TYR A 427 33.44 20.41 5.68
C TYR A 427 33.43 21.95 5.48
N LEU A 428 32.33 22.62 5.83
CA LEU A 428 32.22 24.07 5.70
C LEU A 428 33.19 24.80 6.64
N TYR A 429 33.39 24.30 7.85
CA TYR A 429 34.35 24.86 8.79
C TYR A 429 35.79 24.66 8.31
N THR A 430 36.18 23.44 7.94
CA THR A 430 37.58 23.11 7.62
C THR A 430 38.05 23.58 6.26
N ASN A 431 37.19 23.57 5.23
CA ASN A 431 37.58 23.94 3.86
C ASN A 431 37.26 25.39 3.50
N HIS A 432 36.32 26.02 4.21
CA HIS A 432 35.78 27.33 3.88
C HIS A 432 35.79 28.34 5.05
N ASP A 433 36.37 27.98 6.21
CA ASP A 433 36.47 28.81 7.40
C ASP A 433 35.12 29.42 7.84
N MET A 434 34.02 28.70 7.56
CA MET A 434 32.69 29.17 7.88
C MET A 434 32.39 28.91 9.36
N MET A 435 31.77 29.88 10.01
CA MET A 435 31.37 29.81 11.42
C MET A 435 29.87 29.67 11.57
N GLN A 436 29.46 29.07 12.69
CA GLN A 436 28.05 28.90 13.02
C GLN A 436 27.43 30.23 13.44
N ILE A 437 26.22 30.49 12.97
CA ILE A 437 25.38 31.58 13.44
C ILE A 437 24.59 31.10 14.68
N PRO A 438 24.71 31.75 15.85
CA PRO A 438 23.91 31.40 17.02
C PRO A 438 22.45 31.84 16.84
N MET A 439 21.51 31.01 17.31
CA MET A 439 20.08 31.32 17.32
C MET A 439 19.66 31.92 18.66
N ILE A 440 18.68 32.83 18.67
CA ILE A 440 18.23 33.51 19.91
C ILE A 440 17.46 32.59 20.85
N THR A 441 16.64 31.69 20.33
CA THR A 441 15.80 30.83 21.17
C THR A 441 16.42 29.44 21.31
N ALA A 442 16.35 28.88 22.52
CA ALA A 442 16.81 27.51 22.78
C ALA A 442 16.12 26.49 21.85
N GLU A 443 14.86 26.73 21.47
CA GLU A 443 14.12 25.89 20.52
C GLU A 443 14.72 25.91 19.10
N MET A 444 15.05 27.11 18.58
CA MET A 444 15.67 27.21 17.25
C MET A 444 17.11 26.70 17.28
N ASP A 445 17.82 26.92 18.38
CA ASP A 445 19.18 26.42 18.54
C ASP A 445 19.18 24.88 18.63
N GLU A 446 18.27 24.24 19.36
CA GLU A 446 18.17 22.78 19.37
C GLU A 446 17.90 22.21 17.97
N ARG A 447 16.99 22.82 17.20
CA ARG A 447 16.57 22.33 15.87
C ARG A 447 17.56 22.63 14.72
N PHE A 448 18.20 23.80 14.74
CA PHE A 448 19.01 24.32 13.63
C PHE A 448 20.46 24.65 14.02
N SER A 449 20.87 24.40 15.27
CA SER A 449 22.29 24.48 15.64
C SER A 449 23.10 23.67 14.64
N SER A 450 24.20 24.27 14.20
CA SER A 450 25.17 23.68 13.27
C SER A 450 24.64 23.46 11.84
N GLN A 451 23.44 23.94 11.51
CA GLN A 451 22.87 23.91 10.15
C GLN A 451 22.92 25.25 9.44
N ILE A 452 23.23 26.33 10.17
CA ILE A 452 23.31 27.69 9.65
C ILE A 452 24.73 28.21 9.85
N MET A 453 25.40 28.45 8.73
CA MET A 453 26.83 28.77 8.69
C MET A 453 27.05 30.02 7.85
N CYS A 454 28.05 30.83 8.19
CA CYS A 454 28.45 32.00 7.39
C CYS A 454 29.97 32.13 7.27
N THR A 455 30.42 32.85 6.24
CA THR A 455 31.83 33.22 6.11
C THR A 455 32.20 34.32 7.11
N SER A 456 33.46 34.35 7.55
CA SER A 456 33.95 35.31 8.56
C SER A 456 33.85 36.78 8.10
N ASP A 457 33.80 37.03 6.80
CA ASP A 457 33.74 38.33 6.16
C ASP A 457 32.30 38.85 5.92
N ILE A 458 31.28 38.19 6.48
CA ILE A 458 29.86 38.50 6.23
C ILE A 458 29.50 39.98 6.45
N PHE A 459 30.10 40.65 7.43
CA PHE A 459 29.83 42.06 7.73
C PHE A 459 30.64 43.05 6.89
N GLU A 460 31.79 42.63 6.36
CA GLU A 460 32.74 43.50 5.67
C GLU A 460 32.57 43.47 4.15
N ASN A 461 32.15 42.32 3.60
CA ASN A 461 32.05 42.13 2.17
C ASN A 461 30.85 42.90 1.58
N LYS A 462 31.06 43.49 0.40
CA LYS A 462 30.03 44.27 -0.30
C LYS A 462 29.01 43.39 -1.03
N THR A 463 29.30 42.10 -1.21
CA THR A 463 28.44 41.15 -1.95
C THR A 463 28.21 39.90 -1.11
N LEU A 464 26.95 39.60 -0.83
CA LEU A 464 26.52 38.47 0.00
C LEU A 464 25.61 37.55 -0.79
N VAL A 465 25.91 36.25 -0.76
CA VAL A 465 25.04 35.19 -1.27
C VAL A 465 24.34 34.53 -0.09
N VAL A 466 23.03 34.39 -0.15
CA VAL A 466 22.22 33.67 0.85
C VAL A 466 21.64 32.43 0.18
N LEU A 467 22.12 31.26 0.60
CA LEU A 467 21.67 29.97 0.10
C LEU A 467 20.73 29.33 1.12
N VAL A 468 19.48 29.10 0.71
CA VAL A 468 18.44 28.48 1.54
C VAL A 468 17.99 27.18 0.90
N HIS A 469 18.12 26.08 1.64
CA HIS A 469 17.95 24.75 1.07
C HIS A 469 17.55 23.71 2.12
N GLU A 470 17.16 22.53 1.65
CA GLU A 470 17.08 21.31 2.45
C GLU A 470 18.03 20.29 1.80
N PHE A 471 19.26 20.14 2.33
CA PHE A 471 20.22 19.18 1.76
C PHE A 471 20.19 17.85 2.51
N GLY A 472 20.17 16.74 1.75
CA GLY A 472 20.16 15.38 2.31
C GLY A 472 19.97 14.24 1.30
N ASN A 473 20.40 14.35 0.04
CA ASN A 473 20.24 13.25 -0.92
C ASN A 473 21.44 12.30 -0.88
N LEU A 474 21.31 11.21 -0.12
CA LEU A 474 22.24 10.08 -0.16
C LEU A 474 21.81 9.14 -1.29
N ARG A 475 22.72 8.85 -2.24
CA ARG A 475 22.49 7.76 -3.19
C ARG A 475 23.03 6.48 -2.59
N LEU A 476 22.09 5.60 -2.23
CA LEU A 476 22.37 4.27 -1.74
C LEU A 476 22.33 3.30 -2.92
N GLU A 477 23.40 2.52 -3.08
CA GLU A 477 23.37 1.33 -3.90
C GLU A 477 23.10 0.15 -2.96
N LEU A 478 21.83 -0.26 -2.90
CA LEU A 478 21.41 -1.43 -2.12
C LEU A 478 21.62 -2.67 -2.98
N GLU A 479 22.45 -3.61 -2.50
CA GLU A 479 22.78 -4.83 -3.26
C GLU A 479 21.61 -5.84 -3.25
N SER A 480 20.66 -5.71 -2.32
CA SER A 480 19.45 -6.52 -2.23
C SER A 480 18.43 -5.93 -1.24
N SER A 481 17.41 -6.72 -0.88
CA SER A 481 16.30 -6.36 0.00
C SER A 481 16.65 -5.99 1.45
N MET A 482 17.91 -6.10 1.84
CA MET A 482 18.41 -5.62 3.12
C MET A 482 18.65 -4.10 3.05
N CYS A 483 18.16 -3.34 4.02
CA CYS A 483 18.42 -1.90 4.13
C CYS A 483 19.86 -1.59 4.60
N ASP A 484 20.81 -2.52 4.42
CA ASP A 484 22.21 -2.28 4.78
C ASP A 484 22.86 -1.36 3.74
N VAL A 485 23.42 -0.27 4.24
CA VAL A 485 24.07 0.76 3.44
C VAL A 485 25.52 0.35 3.25
N GLN A 486 25.85 -0.23 2.10
CA GLN A 486 27.26 -0.47 1.74
C GLN A 486 27.97 0.87 1.56
N LEU A 487 28.70 1.31 2.59
CA LEU A 487 29.39 2.61 2.61
C LEU A 487 30.38 2.76 1.44
N GLU A 488 31.01 1.67 0.99
CA GLU A 488 31.97 1.67 -0.12
C GLU A 488 31.34 1.98 -1.48
N ARG A 489 30.07 1.61 -1.67
CA ARG A 489 29.31 1.82 -2.92
C ARG A 489 28.29 2.95 -2.82
N SER A 490 28.11 3.49 -1.62
CA SER A 490 27.21 4.61 -1.36
C SER A 490 27.92 5.93 -1.63
N HIS A 491 27.24 6.84 -2.32
CA HIS A 491 27.82 8.12 -2.71
C HIS A 491 26.94 9.27 -2.25
N LEU A 492 27.55 10.22 -1.54
CA LEU A 492 26.93 11.51 -1.26
C LEU A 492 27.02 12.39 -2.51
N ILE A 493 25.88 12.72 -3.09
CA ILE A 493 25.80 13.64 -4.21
C ILE A 493 25.61 15.05 -3.67
N ASP A 494 26.72 15.76 -3.50
CA ASP A 494 26.73 17.13 -2.98
C ASP A 494 27.15 18.13 -4.06
N PHE A 495 26.16 18.83 -4.63
CA PHE A 495 26.40 19.88 -5.62
C PHE A 495 26.91 21.19 -4.98
N SER A 496 26.76 21.36 -3.67
CA SER A 496 27.11 22.62 -3.01
C SER A 496 28.60 22.93 -3.17
N LYS A 497 29.46 21.91 -3.32
CA LYS A 497 30.89 22.09 -3.60
C LYS A 497 31.16 22.96 -4.83
N GLU A 498 30.43 22.77 -5.91
CA GLU A 498 30.59 23.57 -7.13
C GLU A 498 30.08 25.01 -6.94
N LEU A 499 28.98 25.17 -6.22
CA LEU A 499 28.40 26.48 -5.89
C LEU A 499 29.33 27.28 -4.96
N LEU A 500 29.82 26.66 -3.89
CA LEU A 500 30.78 27.22 -2.93
C LEU A 500 32.10 27.58 -3.62
N GLY A 501 32.59 26.71 -4.51
CA GLY A 501 33.79 26.98 -5.31
C GLY A 501 33.63 28.21 -6.19
N TRP A 502 32.47 28.39 -6.82
CA TRP A 502 32.17 29.59 -7.61
C TRP A 502 32.14 30.86 -6.74
N ILE A 503 31.40 30.85 -5.63
CA ILE A 503 31.27 31.99 -4.72
C ILE A 503 32.64 32.44 -4.21
N ARG A 504 33.51 31.49 -3.85
CA ARG A 504 34.88 31.76 -3.41
C ARG A 504 35.75 32.34 -4.53
N THR A 505 35.64 31.81 -5.74
CA THR A 505 36.41 32.31 -6.91
C THR A 505 36.08 33.78 -7.20
N GLU A 506 34.82 34.17 -6.99
CA GLU A 506 34.35 35.53 -7.16
C GLU A 506 34.61 36.45 -5.94
N GLY A 507 35.02 35.88 -4.80
CA GLY A 507 35.28 36.62 -3.56
C GLY A 507 34.01 37.17 -2.89
N TYR A 508 32.87 36.49 -3.01
CA TYR A 508 31.63 36.87 -2.33
C TYR A 508 31.53 36.23 -0.95
N SER A 509 30.86 36.90 -0.01
CA SER A 509 30.51 36.29 1.29
C SER A 509 29.30 35.38 1.14
N LEU A 510 29.17 34.40 2.03
CA LEU A 510 28.10 33.40 1.99
C LEU A 510 27.43 33.22 3.34
N LEU A 511 26.11 33.10 3.30
CA LEU A 511 25.27 32.54 4.36
C LEU A 511 24.60 31.27 3.82
N ASP A 512 24.92 30.13 4.41
CA ASP A 512 24.35 28.80 4.12
C ASP A 512 23.31 28.45 5.20
N ALA A 513 22.06 28.25 4.81
CA ALA A 513 20.95 27.92 5.70
C ALA A 513 20.26 26.63 5.27
N ASN A 514 20.58 25.53 5.97
CA ASN A 514 19.87 24.27 5.83
C ASN A 514 18.61 24.27 6.71
N LEU A 515 17.42 24.27 6.11
CA LEU A 515 16.14 24.36 6.81
C LEU A 515 15.52 23.00 7.15
N TYR A 516 16.21 21.89 6.89
CA TYR A 516 15.71 20.56 7.27
C TYR A 516 15.92 20.34 8.78
N PRO A 517 14.87 20.33 9.62
CA PRO A 517 15.02 20.34 11.08
C PRO A 517 15.68 19.04 11.60
N LYS A 518 16.33 19.10 12.78
CA LYS A 518 16.67 17.87 13.53
C LYS A 518 15.38 17.20 14.03
N PRO A 519 15.32 15.86 14.13
CA PRO A 519 14.21 15.17 14.79
C PRO A 519 14.08 15.70 16.23
N ALA A 520 12.88 16.13 16.63
CA ALA A 520 12.66 16.62 18.00
C ALA A 520 12.58 15.44 18.98
N ILE A 521 13.31 15.49 20.08
CA ILE A 521 13.34 14.43 21.11
C ILE A 521 12.03 14.42 21.94
N ASN A 522 11.28 15.54 21.99
CA ASN A 522 10.08 15.69 22.81
C ASN A 522 8.76 15.77 22.02
N THR A 523 7.77 15.01 22.50
CA THR A 523 6.45 14.72 21.88
C THR A 523 5.50 15.92 21.80
N ILE A 524 5.72 16.98 22.58
CA ILE A 524 4.80 18.12 22.73
C ILE A 524 4.86 19.09 21.52
N LEU A 525 5.90 18.99 20.69
CA LEU A 525 6.24 19.98 19.66
C LEU A 525 5.75 19.63 18.23
N ARG A 526 4.87 18.63 18.09
CA ARG A 526 4.34 18.16 16.79
C ARG A 526 3.36 19.13 16.10
N HIS A 527 2.99 20.26 16.73
CA HIS A 527 1.89 21.12 16.25
C HIS A 527 2.26 22.29 15.32
N LYS A 528 3.54 22.61 15.09
CA LYS A 528 3.93 23.63 14.09
C LYS A 528 4.34 22.98 12.77
N SER A 529 3.81 23.48 11.64
CA SER A 529 4.18 22.98 10.31
C SER A 529 5.67 23.28 10.02
N MET A 530 6.37 22.38 9.32
CA MET A 530 7.78 22.58 8.94
C MET A 530 8.02 23.91 8.21
N GLU A 531 7.04 24.31 7.40
CA GLU A 531 7.09 25.56 6.64
C GLU A 531 7.09 26.79 7.53
N ASP A 532 6.38 26.77 8.66
CA ASP A 532 6.28 27.93 9.55
C ASP A 532 7.58 28.17 10.31
N VAL A 533 8.27 27.09 10.69
CA VAL A 533 9.58 27.16 11.35
C VAL A 533 10.63 27.72 10.38
N GLY A 534 10.66 27.26 9.13
CA GLY A 534 11.58 27.77 8.11
C GLY A 534 11.42 29.28 7.85
N LYS A 535 10.18 29.79 7.89
CA LYS A 535 9.89 31.24 7.75
C LYS A 535 10.43 32.06 8.91
N GLU A 536 10.30 31.57 10.14
CA GLU A 536 10.82 32.24 11.35
C GLU A 536 12.35 32.36 11.29
N VAL A 537 13.05 31.27 10.95
CA VAL A 537 14.52 31.22 10.85
C VAL A 537 15.05 32.21 9.81
N ILE A 538 14.50 32.22 8.59
CA ILE A 538 14.98 33.13 7.53
C ILE A 538 14.68 34.60 7.86
N THR A 539 13.55 34.88 8.52
CA THR A 539 13.25 36.26 8.98
C THR A 539 14.26 36.70 10.05
N TYR A 540 14.61 35.81 10.99
CA TYR A 540 15.62 36.08 12.01
C TYR A 540 16.99 36.40 11.41
N LEU A 541 17.43 35.60 10.44
CA LEU A 541 18.71 35.80 9.74
C LEU A 541 18.74 37.11 8.97
N TRP A 542 17.61 37.48 8.36
CA TRP A 542 17.49 38.76 7.67
C TRP A 542 17.67 39.94 8.63
N ASP A 543 16.87 39.99 9.69
CA ASP A 543 16.81 41.14 10.59
C ASP A 543 18.12 41.34 11.40
N ASN A 544 18.83 40.25 11.74
CA ASN A 544 19.97 40.29 12.66
C ASN A 544 21.35 40.18 12.01
N TYR A 545 21.46 39.61 10.81
CA TYR A 545 22.76 39.38 10.16
C TYR A 545 22.80 40.02 8.78
N ILE A 546 21.86 39.67 7.90
CA ILE A 546 21.89 40.10 6.50
C ILE A 546 21.65 41.61 6.39
N GLN A 547 20.64 42.15 7.07
CA GLN A 547 20.33 43.58 7.04
C GLN A 547 21.41 44.45 7.71
N LEU A 548 22.13 43.90 8.70
CA LEU A 548 23.21 44.60 9.41
C LEU A 548 24.56 44.49 8.68
N SER A 549 24.67 43.65 7.65
CA SER A 549 25.89 43.51 6.85
C SER A 549 26.21 44.76 6.02
N GLY A 550 27.49 44.97 5.70
CA GLY A 550 27.94 45.98 4.75
C GLY A 550 27.58 45.68 3.29
N ALA A 551 26.84 44.60 3.01
CA ALA A 551 26.53 44.15 1.67
C ALA A 551 25.59 45.11 0.95
N GLN A 552 26.03 45.62 -0.20
CA GLN A 552 25.24 46.45 -1.10
C GLN A 552 24.55 45.61 -2.18
N ARG A 553 25.04 44.39 -2.40
CA ARG A 553 24.57 43.45 -3.42
C ARG A 553 24.27 42.10 -2.77
N ILE A 554 23.00 41.79 -2.61
CA ILE A 554 22.54 40.52 -2.03
C ILE A 554 21.95 39.63 -3.12
N ILE A 555 22.33 38.35 -3.11
CA ILE A 555 21.81 37.33 -4.02
C ILE A 555 21.11 36.27 -3.17
N LEU A 556 19.84 35.99 -3.45
CA LEU A 556 19.06 34.97 -2.76
C LEU A 556 18.94 33.73 -3.66
N ILE A 557 19.32 32.56 -3.15
CA ILE A 557 19.21 31.29 -3.86
C ILE A 557 18.38 30.32 -3.02
N GLY A 558 17.21 29.95 -3.52
CA GLY A 558 16.34 28.93 -2.95
C GLY A 558 16.45 27.61 -3.71
N HIS A 559 16.57 26.51 -2.98
CA HIS A 559 16.50 25.16 -3.55
C HIS A 559 15.38 24.34 -2.91
N GLY A 560 14.54 23.74 -3.74
CA GLY A 560 13.45 22.86 -3.29
C GLY A 560 12.49 23.57 -2.32
N PRO A 561 12.19 22.98 -1.15
CA PRO A 561 11.36 23.60 -0.12
C PRO A 561 11.86 24.96 0.37
N GLY A 562 13.17 25.22 0.30
CA GLY A 562 13.79 26.50 0.69
C GLY A 562 13.33 27.70 -0.15
N CYS A 563 12.74 27.48 -1.33
CA CYS A 563 12.19 28.53 -2.18
C CYS A 563 11.02 29.27 -1.51
N LYS A 564 10.15 28.56 -0.78
CA LYS A 564 8.94 29.16 -0.19
C LYS A 564 9.26 30.13 0.96
N PRO A 565 10.08 29.77 1.97
CA PRO A 565 10.51 30.69 3.02
C PRO A 565 11.18 31.96 2.48
N LEU A 566 11.94 31.87 1.38
CA LEU A 566 12.54 33.04 0.73
C LEU A 566 11.49 34.00 0.17
N ILE A 567 10.43 33.49 -0.47
CA ILE A 567 9.37 34.36 -1.01
C ILE A 567 8.51 34.96 0.11
N ASP A 568 8.31 34.22 1.20
CA ASP A 568 7.66 34.76 2.39
C ASP A 568 8.49 35.86 3.05
N LEU A 569 9.83 35.74 3.04
CA LEU A 569 10.73 36.82 3.45
C LEU A 569 10.56 38.06 2.56
N VAL A 570 10.51 37.89 1.24
CA VAL A 570 10.25 38.98 0.29
C VAL A 570 8.97 39.72 0.65
N ASN A 571 7.90 38.98 0.95
CA ASN A 571 6.61 39.56 1.35
C ASN A 571 6.66 40.34 2.67
N LYS A 572 7.44 39.89 3.66
CA LYS A 572 7.53 40.53 4.98
C LYS A 572 8.44 41.76 5.02
N ARG A 573 9.42 41.87 4.11
CA ARG A 573 10.51 42.87 4.17
C ARG A 573 10.76 43.57 2.82
N VAL A 574 9.70 43.76 2.04
CA VAL A 574 9.71 44.30 0.67
C VAL A 574 10.65 45.51 0.50
N VAL A 575 10.49 46.57 1.32
CA VAL A 575 11.27 47.82 1.21
C VAL A 575 12.77 47.56 1.29
N THR A 576 13.20 46.85 2.34
CA THR A 576 14.62 46.59 2.60
C THR A 576 15.24 45.66 1.56
N ILE A 577 14.45 44.68 1.10
CA ILE A 577 14.85 43.68 0.11
C ILE A 577 15.03 44.33 -1.26
N LYS A 578 14.09 45.17 -1.72
CA LYS A 578 14.19 45.86 -3.01
C LYS A 578 15.45 46.73 -3.12
N LYS A 579 15.90 47.31 -2.00
CA LYS A 579 17.08 48.18 -1.95
C LYS A 579 18.39 47.39 -2.15
N SER A 580 18.50 46.22 -1.53
CA SER A 580 19.75 45.49 -1.33
C SER A 580 19.87 44.22 -2.18
N VAL A 581 18.77 43.52 -2.44
CA VAL A 581 18.74 42.29 -3.26
C VAL A 581 18.76 42.62 -4.75
N LYS A 582 19.67 41.96 -5.48
CA LYS A 582 19.89 42.16 -6.92
C LYS A 582 19.47 40.97 -7.77
N ALA A 583 19.48 39.76 -7.21
CA ALA A 583 19.03 38.56 -7.91
C ALA A 583 18.34 37.59 -6.94
N ILE A 584 17.26 36.96 -7.40
CA ILE A 584 16.55 35.89 -6.72
C ILE A 584 16.52 34.67 -7.64
N ILE A 585 17.07 33.55 -7.18
CA ILE A 585 17.09 32.30 -7.93
C ILE A 585 16.23 31.29 -7.18
N GLN A 586 15.25 30.69 -7.86
CA GLN A 586 14.47 29.57 -7.33
C GLN A 586 14.75 28.32 -8.17
N VAL A 587 15.25 27.25 -7.55
CA VAL A 587 15.40 25.96 -8.19
C VAL A 587 14.31 25.02 -7.68
N LEU A 588 13.26 24.87 -8.48
CA LEU A 588 12.09 24.07 -8.17
C LEU A 588 12.27 22.69 -8.78
N GLY A 589 12.22 21.65 -7.95
CA GLY A 589 12.26 20.27 -8.40
C GLY A 589 10.96 19.78 -9.03
N ALA A 590 10.53 18.59 -8.62
CA ALA A 590 9.19 18.08 -8.89
C ALA A 590 8.10 18.62 -7.92
N GLN A 591 8.42 19.62 -7.09
CA GLN A 591 7.53 20.13 -6.05
C GLN A 591 6.55 21.20 -6.56
N ARG A 592 5.62 21.64 -5.71
CA ARG A 592 4.51 22.57 -6.02
C ARG A 592 4.97 23.83 -6.77
N ASN A 593 4.03 24.42 -7.49
CA ASN A 593 4.20 25.62 -8.33
C ASN A 593 5.06 26.72 -7.67
N PRO A 594 5.87 27.46 -8.47
CA PRO A 594 6.67 28.57 -7.99
C PRO A 594 5.83 29.56 -7.16
N THR A 595 6.30 29.91 -5.97
CA THR A 595 5.62 30.93 -5.15
C THR A 595 6.03 32.31 -5.66
N VAL A 596 5.05 33.23 -5.74
CA VAL A 596 5.26 34.61 -6.20
C VAL A 596 4.95 35.55 -5.05
N PRO A 597 5.70 36.65 -4.89
CA PRO A 597 5.38 37.66 -3.90
C PRO A 597 3.96 38.24 -4.09
N VAL A 598 3.33 38.62 -2.98
CA VAL A 598 2.12 39.44 -2.96
C VAL A 598 2.51 40.84 -3.45
N ASP A 599 1.69 41.44 -4.31
CA ASP A 599 2.02 42.74 -4.92
C ASP A 599 1.77 43.91 -3.95
N VAL A 600 2.66 44.02 -2.96
CA VAL A 600 2.72 45.14 -2.02
C VAL A 600 3.87 46.06 -2.44
N GLU A 601 3.61 47.36 -2.54
CA GLU A 601 4.62 48.39 -2.93
C GLU A 601 5.36 48.08 -4.25
N GLY A 602 4.67 47.50 -5.23
CA GLY A 602 5.23 47.14 -6.54
C GLY A 602 6.32 46.07 -6.45
N ALA A 603 6.19 45.12 -5.52
CA ALA A 603 7.09 43.98 -5.38
C ALA A 603 7.07 43.08 -6.63
N ARG A 604 5.92 42.91 -7.29
CA ARG A 604 5.79 41.97 -8.42
C ARG A 604 6.57 42.40 -9.67
N PRO A 605 6.50 43.66 -10.15
CA PRO A 605 7.32 44.12 -11.28
C PRO A 605 8.82 44.08 -11.01
N TRP A 606 9.23 44.36 -9.77
CA TRP A 606 10.64 44.23 -9.35
C TRP A 606 11.08 42.76 -9.33
N TYR A 607 10.24 41.88 -8.78
CA TYR A 607 10.50 40.46 -8.71
C TYR A 607 10.62 39.85 -10.11
N GLU A 608 9.72 40.19 -11.04
CA GLU A 608 9.77 39.71 -12.43
C GLU A 608 11.12 40.04 -13.12
N LYS A 609 11.68 41.22 -12.87
CA LYS A 609 12.96 41.64 -13.44
C LYS A 609 14.17 40.95 -12.80
N CYS A 610 14.10 40.66 -11.50
CA CYS A 610 15.24 40.20 -10.71
C CYS A 610 15.23 38.70 -10.41
N SER A 611 14.23 37.95 -10.91
CA SER A 611 14.06 36.53 -10.59
C SER A 611 14.34 35.58 -11.76
N LEU A 612 15.03 34.48 -11.42
CA LEU A 612 15.29 33.33 -12.28
C LEU A 612 14.67 32.09 -11.63
N VAL A 613 13.75 31.43 -12.33
CA VAL A 613 13.07 30.22 -11.86
C VAL A 613 13.45 29.05 -12.73
N ILE A 614 14.14 28.07 -12.14
CA ILE A 614 14.62 26.86 -12.80
C ILE A 614 13.66 25.72 -12.48
N VAL A 615 13.22 25.00 -13.51
CA VAL A 615 12.21 23.94 -13.41
C VAL A 615 12.56 22.78 -14.36
N PRO A 616 12.20 21.53 -14.03
CA PRO A 616 12.29 20.41 -14.96
C PRO A 616 11.43 20.66 -16.21
N SER A 617 11.87 20.17 -17.36
CA SER A 617 11.09 20.24 -18.61
C SER A 617 9.74 19.53 -18.53
N THR A 618 9.59 18.59 -17.60
CA THR A 618 8.34 17.84 -17.34
C THR A 618 7.45 18.49 -16.27
N HIS A 619 7.81 19.69 -15.79
CA HIS A 619 7.09 20.32 -14.68
C HIS A 619 5.67 20.75 -15.10
N PRO A 620 4.63 20.54 -14.27
CA PRO A 620 3.24 20.87 -14.61
C PRO A 620 3.02 22.34 -15.03
N THR A 621 3.85 23.25 -14.51
CA THR A 621 3.79 24.69 -14.83
C THR A 621 4.18 25.02 -16.28
N ILE A 622 4.81 24.12 -17.05
CA ILE A 622 5.27 24.36 -18.44
C ILE A 622 4.40 23.59 -19.47
N GLY A 623 3.25 23.05 -19.06
CA GLY A 623 2.38 22.28 -19.94
C GLY A 623 1.73 23.09 -21.09
N PRO A 624 1.26 22.41 -22.16
CA PRO A 624 0.65 23.05 -23.34
C PRO A 624 -0.63 23.85 -23.04
N GLN A 625 -1.23 23.65 -21.86
CA GLN A 625 -2.45 24.34 -21.42
C GLN A 625 -2.19 25.61 -20.59
N VAL A 626 -0.93 25.96 -20.28
CA VAL A 626 -0.61 27.10 -19.41
C VAL A 626 -0.44 28.39 -20.23
N SER A 627 -1.14 29.47 -19.85
CA SER A 627 -1.06 30.76 -20.56
C SER A 627 0.28 31.46 -20.35
N ARG A 628 0.85 32.04 -21.42
CA ARG A 628 2.11 32.81 -21.36
C ARG A 628 2.04 34.01 -20.39
N ALA A 629 0.86 34.59 -20.19
CA ALA A 629 0.64 35.66 -19.21
C ALA A 629 0.76 35.15 -17.75
N SER A 630 0.35 33.90 -17.49
CA SER A 630 0.52 33.25 -16.19
C SER A 630 1.98 32.89 -15.89
N LEU A 631 2.86 32.80 -16.89
CA LEU A 631 4.28 32.49 -16.69
C LEU A 631 5.10 33.74 -16.35
N ARG A 632 4.76 34.90 -16.91
CA ARG A 632 5.45 36.18 -16.64
C ARG A 632 5.48 36.56 -15.16
N LYS A 633 4.41 36.24 -14.42
CA LYS A 633 4.32 36.52 -12.98
C LYS A 633 5.40 35.83 -12.13
N HIS A 634 6.08 34.80 -12.68
CA HIS A 634 7.12 34.05 -11.99
C HIS A 634 8.55 34.53 -12.31
N GLY A 635 8.72 35.51 -13.21
CA GLY A 635 10.03 35.97 -13.68
C GLY A 635 10.57 35.19 -14.88
N THR A 636 11.90 35.13 -15.02
CA THR A 636 12.55 34.40 -16.11
C THR A 636 12.54 32.91 -15.80
N ILE A 637 11.77 32.12 -16.57
CA ILE A 637 11.67 30.66 -16.37
C ILE A 637 12.67 29.95 -17.28
N LEU A 638 13.53 29.10 -16.71
CA LEU A 638 14.49 28.27 -17.43
C LEU A 638 14.12 26.78 -17.28
N PRO A 639 13.57 26.15 -18.34
CA PRO A 639 13.35 24.71 -18.35
C PRO A 639 14.65 23.96 -18.61
N ILE A 640 14.94 22.92 -17.82
CA ILE A 640 16.10 22.03 -18.00
C ILE A 640 15.63 20.58 -18.11
N ALA A 641 16.22 19.83 -19.05
CA ALA A 641 15.96 18.40 -19.25
C ALA A 641 16.65 17.54 -18.17
N GLU A 642 16.28 17.75 -16.91
CA GLU A 642 16.70 16.98 -15.75
C GLU A 642 15.57 17.00 -14.72
N THR A 643 15.14 15.82 -14.27
CA THR A 643 14.04 15.69 -13.31
C THR A 643 14.54 15.59 -11.88
N ARG A 644 15.80 15.17 -11.67
CA ARG A 644 16.38 15.00 -10.33
C ARG A 644 16.83 16.33 -9.75
N GLN A 645 16.22 16.73 -8.62
CA GLN A 645 16.51 17.98 -7.91
C GLN A 645 17.99 18.25 -7.64
N ALA A 646 18.75 17.24 -7.22
CA ALA A 646 20.17 17.40 -6.90
C ALA A 646 21.04 17.67 -8.14
N ARG A 647 20.65 17.15 -9.31
CA ARG A 647 21.37 17.37 -10.58
C ARG A 647 20.90 18.62 -11.31
N LEU A 648 19.66 19.04 -11.05
CA LEU A 648 19.03 20.20 -11.69
C LEU A 648 19.85 21.47 -11.45
N ILE A 649 20.21 21.76 -10.19
CA ILE A 649 20.99 22.94 -9.84
C ILE A 649 22.43 22.90 -10.39
N ALA A 650 23.08 21.73 -10.39
CA ALA A 650 24.41 21.58 -10.98
C ALA A 650 24.39 21.88 -12.49
N ARG A 651 23.39 21.36 -13.21
CA ARG A 651 23.18 21.67 -14.64
C ARG A 651 22.77 23.12 -14.88
N ALA A 652 22.04 23.72 -13.95
CA ALA A 652 21.62 25.12 -14.03
C ALA A 652 22.73 26.11 -13.66
N LEU A 653 23.78 25.66 -12.99
CA LEU A 653 24.81 26.52 -12.42
C LEU A 653 25.43 27.49 -13.45
N PRO A 654 25.77 27.09 -14.69
CA PRO A 654 26.28 28.03 -15.70
C PRO A 654 25.29 29.17 -16.02
N ALA A 655 24.00 28.85 -16.11
CA ALA A 655 22.95 29.86 -16.35
C ALA A 655 22.75 30.77 -15.13
N ILE A 656 22.84 30.22 -13.92
CA ILE A 656 22.80 31.00 -12.67
C ILE A 656 23.97 31.99 -12.64
N LYS A 657 25.20 31.54 -12.96
CA LYS A 657 26.39 32.42 -13.01
C LYS A 657 26.20 33.56 -13.99
N GLN A 658 25.74 33.25 -15.21
CA GLN A 658 25.49 34.26 -16.24
C GLN A 658 24.45 35.30 -15.77
N PHE A 659 23.31 34.84 -15.26
CA PHE A 659 22.24 35.72 -14.78
C PHE A 659 22.71 36.62 -13.63
N VAL A 660 23.45 36.06 -12.67
CA VAL A 660 24.00 36.84 -11.55
C VAL A 660 25.00 37.88 -12.07
N HIS A 661 25.89 37.52 -12.98
CA HIS A 661 26.85 38.47 -13.55
C HIS A 661 26.15 39.61 -14.31
N GLU A 662 25.13 39.31 -15.11
CA GLU A 662 24.30 40.31 -15.80
C GLU A 662 23.65 41.26 -14.78
N MET A 663 23.00 40.73 -13.75
CA MET A 663 22.36 41.55 -12.72
C MET A 663 23.34 42.40 -11.92
N LEU A 664 24.51 41.86 -11.55
CA LEU A 664 25.54 42.63 -10.84
C LEU A 664 26.18 43.70 -11.73
N SER A 665 26.32 43.47 -13.04
CA SER A 665 26.86 44.45 -13.99
C SER A 665 25.96 45.68 -14.15
N THR A 666 24.64 45.50 -14.05
CA THR A 666 23.66 46.60 -14.11
C THR A 666 23.61 47.46 -12.84
N SER A 667 24.28 47.02 -11.76
CA SER A 667 24.31 47.70 -10.45
C SER A 667 25.75 47.80 -9.91
N PRO A 668 26.60 48.68 -10.48
CA PRO A 668 27.98 48.83 -10.04
C PRO A 668 28.07 49.31 -8.58
N LEU A 669 29.10 48.84 -7.87
CA LEU A 669 29.37 49.24 -6.49
C LEU A 669 29.64 50.75 -6.43
N SER A 670 28.94 51.48 -5.55
CA SER A 670 29.22 52.90 -5.40
C SER A 670 30.54 53.08 -4.64
N ASN A 671 31.56 53.65 -5.29
CA ASN A 671 32.75 54.15 -4.60
C ASN A 671 32.40 55.44 -3.86
N ARG A 672 31.79 55.34 -2.68
CA ARG A 672 31.84 56.42 -1.70
C ARG A 672 33.16 56.34 -0.94
N THR A 673 34.24 56.75 -1.59
CA THR A 673 35.46 57.21 -0.91
C THR A 673 35.21 58.63 -0.39
N ASN A 674 35.33 58.81 0.94
CA ASN A 674 35.52 60.03 1.70
C ASN A 674 35.12 61.38 1.05
N ARG A 675 34.01 61.95 1.52
CA ARG A 675 33.88 63.41 1.69
C ARG A 675 33.53 63.70 3.15
N LEU A 676 34.56 63.67 3.99
CA LEU A 676 34.63 64.53 5.17
C LEU A 676 35.65 65.61 4.82
N SER A 677 35.14 66.81 4.53
CA SER A 677 35.83 68.09 4.64
C SER A 677 34.82 69.08 5.17
#